data_AF-A0A1C2C174-F1
#
_entry.id   AF-A0A1C2C174-F1
#
_cell.length_a   1.000
_cell.length_b   1.000
_cell.length_c   1.000
_cell.angle_alpha   90.00
_cell.angle_beta   90.00
_cell.angle_gamma   90.00
#
_symmetry.space_group_name_H-M   'P 1'
#
loop_
_entity.id
_entity.type
_entity.pdbx_description
1 polymer ?
#
loop_
_entity_poly.entity_id
_entity_poly.type
_entity_poly.pdbx_seq_one_letter_code
_entity_poly.pdbx_strand_id
1 'polypeptide(L)'
;MAKAKHKSPSRHLNHMAGAMCYRLLTEIPDAIHMVELTLPMVSRIIGTGLSNKDYNTNFELLELLKIPDPAPKKTEQVRKNLSQLCSIFELDERVAVLLEFILIMNINPNAKFLIDCIELPDQDHDLMLFYEHISGLDKHHIIEAMESLISKGILSADAAPQHLPWLEMSNPIQYLLTKSVVTSCEQILASFLVKSPAPVFTLSDFDYVNIDLLLRYMQKATAAQHTGINVLLYGYAGTGKTELARALAAELDRQLFEIGSQVIADGKLQQKHSTKYVNSQRVQYLTTVQTLLRNSTENLLLIDECESIFLNADSSYSKDMLHQTLERNTVPAIWITNHVGCLEDSYLRRFKLVLEINSPDENKLKALTEQVAHGLNLSDHAIEKIATVKHITPAIIGNAAYVTKTVGEKRKKAESTMLEVIENTLEACGLWQNDMSYQQEIPFDVSLLNLKQPKSVIDEINHAVSQSQPVRVLLCGPPGTGKTAYAHYLTKAHDIKLKRVQCSDVLSKYVGESEQNVRELFISAHRNKHALLLDEVDSLLTSRDRLKAQHETQLVNEILTQLECFTQPLFAATNFETALDKAVLRRFDFKLECDYLHTEQVLMLFRRVLSVSRLSQDEQQQLSTLKRLTPGDFAIIARRMKFQPKQDHRQSALQMLLDENKRKQPNPTIGFVH
;
A
#
# COMPACT_ATOMS: atom_id res chain seq x y z
N MET A 1 7.81 -10.72 39.65
CA MET A 1 6.69 -10.68 38.69
C MET A 1 5.88 -11.95 38.84
N ALA A 2 4.71 -11.85 39.48
CA ALA A 2 3.81 -12.98 39.68
C ALA A 2 3.27 -13.44 38.31
N LYS A 3 3.43 -14.73 37.98
CA LYS A 3 2.73 -15.37 36.85
C LYS A 3 1.23 -15.16 37.07
N ALA A 4 0.65 -14.22 36.33
CA ALA A 4 -0.80 -14.10 36.24
C ALA A 4 -1.32 -15.44 35.74
N LYS A 5 -2.00 -16.18 36.61
CA LYS A 5 -2.80 -17.35 36.22
C LYS A 5 -3.82 -16.85 35.20
N HIS A 6 -3.57 -17.03 33.91
CA HIS A 6 -4.61 -16.91 32.89
C HIS A 6 -5.72 -17.89 33.27
N LYS A 7 -6.79 -17.37 33.90
CA LYS A 7 -8.00 -18.14 34.17
C LYS A 7 -8.73 -18.24 32.83
N SER A 8 -8.53 -19.33 32.10
CA SER A 8 -9.30 -19.60 30.89
C SER A 8 -10.80 -19.68 31.26
N PRO A 9 -11.70 -19.19 30.40
CA PRO A 9 -13.15 -19.39 30.54
C PRO A 9 -13.58 -20.86 30.67
N SER A 10 -12.70 -21.81 30.34
CA SER A 10 -12.99 -23.22 30.04
C SER A 10 -13.11 -24.16 31.24
N ARG A 11 -12.74 -23.76 32.47
CA ARG A 11 -12.79 -24.69 33.63
C ARG A 11 -14.15 -25.34 33.87
N HIS A 12 -15.23 -24.64 33.55
CA HIS A 12 -16.59 -25.17 33.72
C HIS A 12 -16.96 -26.25 32.69
N LEU A 13 -16.23 -26.34 31.57
CA LEU A 13 -16.46 -27.30 30.48
C LEU A 13 -15.43 -28.43 30.48
N ASN A 14 -14.49 -28.44 31.43
CA ASN A 14 -13.49 -29.50 31.54
C ASN A 14 -14.11 -30.89 31.79
N HIS A 15 -15.29 -30.96 32.39
CA HIS A 15 -16.02 -32.22 32.53
C HIS A 15 -16.43 -32.78 31.16
N MET A 16 -16.85 -31.92 30.23
CA MET A 16 -17.20 -32.29 28.87
C MET A 16 -15.95 -32.76 28.11
N ALA A 17 -14.81 -32.11 28.33
CA ALA A 17 -13.52 -32.56 27.79
C ALA A 17 -13.14 -33.96 28.30
N GLY A 18 -13.25 -34.21 29.60
CA GLY A 18 -13.04 -35.54 30.17
C GLY A 18 -13.98 -36.59 29.57
N ALA A 19 -15.28 -36.30 29.48
CA ALA A 19 -16.27 -37.19 28.89
C ALA A 19 -15.97 -37.50 27.41
N MET A 20 -15.61 -36.50 26.60
CA MET A 20 -15.28 -36.70 25.18
C MET A 20 -13.99 -37.50 24.99
N CYS A 21 -12.94 -37.23 25.78
CA CYS A 21 -11.72 -38.02 25.76
C CYS A 21 -11.96 -39.48 26.21
N TYR A 22 -12.84 -39.69 27.21
CA TYR A 22 -13.23 -41.03 27.63
C TYR A 22 -13.90 -41.78 26.47
N ARG A 23 -14.91 -41.16 25.84
CA ARG A 23 -15.63 -41.75 24.71
C ARG A 23 -14.69 -42.07 23.55
N LEU A 24 -13.79 -41.16 23.20
CA LEU A 24 -12.80 -41.35 22.13
C LEU A 24 -11.96 -42.62 22.36
N LEU A 25 -11.42 -42.78 23.57
CA LEU A 25 -10.57 -43.92 23.93
C LEU A 25 -11.33 -45.25 24.08
N THR A 26 -12.65 -45.21 24.25
CA THR A 26 -13.48 -46.42 24.39
C THR A 26 -14.25 -46.81 23.13
N GLU A 27 -14.62 -45.85 22.29
CA GLU A 27 -15.44 -46.07 21.10
C GLU A 27 -14.58 -46.28 19.84
N ILE A 28 -13.33 -45.80 19.81
CA ILE A 28 -12.37 -46.19 18.77
C ILE A 28 -11.72 -47.52 19.17
N PRO A 29 -11.77 -48.56 18.32
CA PRO A 29 -11.10 -49.84 18.57
C PRO A 29 -9.61 -49.64 18.88
N ASP A 30 -9.12 -50.29 19.93
CA ASP A 30 -7.70 -50.30 20.35
C ASP A 30 -7.07 -48.94 20.72
N ALA A 31 -7.80 -47.82 20.66
CA ALA A 31 -7.27 -46.48 20.93
C ALA A 31 -6.62 -46.34 22.31
N ILE A 32 -7.18 -46.96 23.36
CA ILE A 32 -6.59 -46.98 24.71
C ILE A 32 -5.25 -47.72 24.80
N HIS A 33 -4.99 -48.65 23.88
CA HIS A 33 -3.72 -49.36 23.78
C HIS A 33 -2.70 -48.62 22.92
N MET A 34 -3.14 -47.64 22.13
CA MET A 34 -2.33 -46.83 21.22
C MET A 34 -1.90 -45.48 21.83
N VAL A 35 -2.10 -45.27 23.14
CA VAL A 35 -1.71 -44.05 23.85
C VAL A 35 -1.10 -44.37 25.20
N GLU A 36 -0.05 -43.66 25.60
CA GLU A 36 0.48 -43.71 26.96
C GLU A 36 -0.19 -42.62 27.82
N LEU A 37 -1.24 -42.99 28.57
CA LEU A 37 -1.91 -42.05 29.46
C LEU A 37 -1.03 -41.76 30.67
N THR A 38 -0.86 -40.49 31.00
CA THR A 38 -0.14 -40.07 32.22
C THR A 38 -1.03 -39.26 33.14
N LEU A 39 -0.80 -39.38 34.46
CA LEU A 39 -1.55 -38.61 35.47
C LEU A 39 -1.51 -37.08 35.23
N PRO A 40 -0.38 -36.47 34.82
CA PRO A 40 -0.35 -35.05 34.45
C PRO A 40 -1.22 -34.71 33.24
N MET A 41 -1.33 -35.59 32.23
CA MET A 41 -2.20 -35.36 31.07
C MET A 41 -3.67 -35.33 31.51
N VAL A 42 -4.13 -36.37 32.20
CA VAL A 42 -5.51 -36.46 32.70
C VAL A 42 -5.86 -35.28 33.60
N SER A 43 -4.99 -34.95 34.56
CA SER A 43 -5.12 -33.80 35.48
C SER A 43 -5.29 -32.46 34.75
N ARG A 44 -4.57 -32.26 33.63
CA ARG A 44 -4.68 -31.04 32.82
C ARG A 44 -5.96 -31.00 31.98
N ILE A 45 -6.43 -32.13 31.47
CA ILE A 45 -7.68 -32.23 30.69
C ILE A 45 -8.89 -31.84 31.56
N ILE A 46 -9.03 -32.46 32.72
CA ILE A 46 -10.14 -32.21 33.65
C ILE A 46 -9.91 -30.95 34.52
N GLY A 47 -8.68 -30.44 34.58
CA GLY A 47 -8.28 -29.23 35.31
C GLY A 47 -8.38 -29.34 36.83
N THR A 48 -8.30 -30.56 37.37
CA THR A 48 -8.29 -30.84 38.81
C THR A 48 -6.92 -31.37 39.21
N GLY A 49 -6.38 -30.89 40.34
CA GLY A 49 -5.14 -31.44 40.88
C GLY A 49 -5.36 -32.83 41.45
N LEU A 50 -5.03 -33.86 40.68
CA LEU A 50 -5.03 -35.25 41.12
C LEU A 50 -3.78 -35.49 42.00
N SER A 51 -3.95 -36.11 43.17
CA SER A 51 -2.83 -36.54 44.02
C SER A 51 -2.16 -37.78 43.43
N ASN A 52 -0.82 -37.88 43.53
CA ASN A 52 -0.06 -39.10 43.21
C ASN A 52 -0.58 -40.27 44.06
N LYS A 53 -1.53 -41.02 43.52
CA LYS A 53 -1.75 -42.42 43.85
C LYS A 53 -1.05 -43.24 42.77
N ASP A 54 -0.63 -44.46 43.10
CA ASP A 54 0.00 -45.38 42.15
C ASP A 54 -1.06 -45.90 41.15
N TYR A 55 -1.42 -45.05 40.18
CA TYR A 55 -2.20 -45.46 39.02
C TYR A 55 -1.21 -46.12 38.04
N ASN A 56 -1.33 -47.42 37.85
CA ASN A 56 -0.34 -48.24 37.15
C ASN A 56 -0.81 -48.68 35.76
N THR A 57 -2.06 -48.38 35.38
CA THR A 57 -2.61 -48.78 34.08
C THR A 57 -3.36 -47.64 33.38
N ASN A 58 -3.39 -47.68 32.04
CA ASN A 58 -4.20 -46.77 31.23
C ASN A 58 -5.69 -46.82 31.61
N PHE A 59 -6.21 -48.00 31.99
CA PHE A 59 -7.62 -48.15 32.38
C PHE A 59 -7.95 -47.43 33.69
N GLU A 60 -7.04 -47.45 34.67
CA GLU A 60 -7.21 -46.69 35.92
C GLU A 60 -7.19 -45.18 35.65
N LEU A 61 -6.33 -44.72 34.74
CA LEU A 61 -6.25 -43.30 34.35
C LEU A 61 -7.44 -42.88 33.46
N LEU A 62 -7.96 -43.77 32.63
CA LEU A 62 -9.15 -43.55 31.80
C LEU A 62 -10.37 -43.23 32.67
N GLU A 63 -10.60 -43.97 33.74
CA GLU A 63 -11.75 -43.74 34.63
C GLU A 63 -11.69 -42.37 35.35
N LEU A 64 -10.50 -41.80 35.54
CA LEU A 64 -10.33 -40.46 36.12
C LEU A 64 -10.79 -39.33 35.20
N LEU A 65 -11.02 -39.59 33.90
CA LEU A 65 -11.60 -38.61 32.98
C LEU A 65 -13.10 -38.36 33.26
N LYS A 66 -13.79 -39.31 33.93
CA LYS A 66 -15.17 -39.16 34.35
C LYS A 66 -15.25 -38.33 35.63
N ILE A 67 -15.42 -37.02 35.46
CA ILE A 67 -15.67 -36.10 36.59
C ILE A 67 -17.13 -35.63 36.60
N PRO A 68 -17.71 -35.37 37.78
CA PRO A 68 -19.06 -34.81 37.87
C PRO A 68 -19.11 -33.42 37.25
N ASP A 69 -20.24 -33.08 36.63
CA ASP A 69 -20.43 -31.77 36.01
C ASP A 69 -20.45 -30.65 37.08
N PRO A 70 -19.44 -29.76 37.12
CA PRO A 70 -19.39 -28.69 38.11
C PRO A 70 -20.37 -27.54 37.79
N ALA A 71 -20.99 -27.51 36.60
CA ALA A 71 -21.86 -26.43 36.15
C ALA A 71 -22.95 -26.90 35.14
N PRO A 72 -23.92 -27.73 35.57
CA PRO A 72 -24.91 -28.37 34.68
C PRO A 72 -25.71 -27.40 33.83
N LYS A 73 -26.11 -26.25 34.40
CA LYS A 73 -26.83 -25.21 33.64
C LYS A 73 -26.02 -24.65 32.48
N LYS A 74 -24.70 -24.54 32.61
CA LYS A 74 -23.83 -24.05 31.53
C LYS A 74 -23.64 -25.11 30.45
N THR A 75 -23.50 -26.36 30.82
CA THR A 75 -23.41 -27.47 29.86
C THR A 75 -24.68 -27.63 29.05
N GLU A 76 -25.84 -27.57 29.71
CA GLU A 76 -27.15 -27.58 29.02
C GLU A 76 -27.28 -26.39 28.06
N GLN A 77 -26.83 -25.20 28.47
CA GLN A 77 -26.80 -24.01 27.61
C GLN A 77 -25.92 -24.21 26.37
N VAL A 78 -24.70 -24.74 26.51
CA VAL A 78 -23.81 -25.01 25.36
C VAL A 78 -24.46 -25.99 24.40
N ARG A 79 -25.05 -27.09 24.89
CA ARG A 79 -25.76 -28.07 24.06
C ARG A 79 -26.95 -27.46 23.32
N LYS A 80 -27.75 -26.66 24.02
CA LYS A 80 -28.87 -25.94 23.39
C LYS A 80 -28.40 -24.98 22.30
N ASN A 81 -27.32 -24.24 22.55
CA ASN A 81 -26.71 -23.35 21.56
C ASN A 81 -26.23 -24.12 20.33
N LEU A 82 -25.65 -25.32 20.50
CA LEU A 82 -25.21 -26.18 19.40
C LEU A 82 -26.39 -26.69 18.58
N SER A 83 -27.48 -27.17 19.21
CA SER A 83 -28.70 -27.56 18.50
C SER A 83 -29.32 -26.40 17.73
N GLN A 84 -29.31 -25.20 18.30
CA GLN A 84 -29.77 -24.00 17.59
C GLN A 84 -28.86 -23.61 16.43
N LEU A 85 -27.54 -23.81 16.56
CA LEU A 85 -26.61 -23.62 15.45
C LEU A 85 -26.95 -24.56 14.29
N CYS A 86 -27.23 -25.84 14.57
CA CYS A 86 -27.71 -26.79 13.57
C CYS A 86 -29.02 -26.32 12.92
N SER A 87 -30.00 -25.88 13.71
CA SER A 87 -31.28 -25.35 13.17
C SER A 87 -31.09 -24.11 12.30
N ILE A 88 -30.21 -23.18 12.69
CA ILE A 88 -29.91 -21.95 11.96
C ILE A 88 -29.28 -22.24 10.60
N PHE A 89 -28.42 -23.25 10.54
CA PHE A 89 -27.72 -23.64 9.32
C PHE A 89 -28.37 -24.79 8.57
N GLU A 90 -29.60 -25.17 8.93
CA GLU A 90 -30.39 -26.23 8.28
C GLU A 90 -29.67 -27.59 8.27
N LEU A 91 -29.03 -27.94 9.39
CA LEU A 91 -28.31 -29.20 9.58
C LEU A 91 -29.12 -30.18 10.44
N ASP A 92 -28.87 -31.48 10.27
CA ASP A 92 -29.43 -32.53 11.12
C ASP A 92 -29.04 -32.30 12.60
N GLU A 93 -29.99 -32.46 13.52
CA GLU A 93 -29.77 -32.23 14.95
C GLU A 93 -28.67 -33.14 15.52
N ARG A 94 -28.48 -34.34 14.94
CA ARG A 94 -27.42 -35.29 15.32
C ARG A 94 -26.01 -34.72 15.09
N VAL A 95 -25.86 -33.74 14.20
CA VAL A 95 -24.59 -33.02 13.97
C VAL A 95 -24.17 -32.20 15.20
N ALA A 96 -25.10 -31.84 16.10
CA ALA A 96 -24.79 -31.06 17.30
C ALA A 96 -23.77 -31.78 18.22
N VAL A 97 -23.79 -33.11 18.28
CA VAL A 97 -22.82 -33.91 19.06
C VAL A 97 -21.42 -33.85 18.45
N LEU A 98 -21.33 -33.82 17.12
CA LEU A 98 -20.06 -33.63 16.39
C LEU A 98 -19.49 -32.23 16.68
N LEU A 99 -20.35 -31.21 16.61
CA LEU A 99 -19.96 -29.83 16.93
C LEU A 99 -19.58 -29.67 18.41
N GLU A 100 -20.21 -30.41 19.34
CA GLU A 100 -19.80 -30.47 20.75
C GLU A 100 -18.37 -30.98 20.86
N PHE A 101 -18.07 -32.10 20.20
CA PHE A 101 -16.71 -32.65 20.17
C PHE A 101 -15.69 -31.65 19.62
N ILE A 102 -15.95 -31.07 18.44
CA ILE A 102 -15.07 -30.09 17.79
C ILE A 102 -14.84 -28.88 18.71
N LEU A 103 -15.91 -28.26 19.22
CA LEU A 103 -15.84 -27.13 20.14
C LEU A 103 -14.95 -27.43 21.36
N ILE A 104 -15.16 -28.59 21.99
CA ILE A 104 -14.40 -29.01 23.17
C ILE A 104 -12.91 -29.18 22.85
N MET A 105 -12.58 -29.77 21.70
CA MET A 105 -11.19 -29.90 21.24
C MET A 105 -10.55 -28.54 20.92
N ASN A 106 -11.30 -27.59 20.36
CA ASN A 106 -10.80 -26.23 20.11
C ASN A 106 -10.56 -25.43 21.39
N ILE A 107 -11.38 -25.58 22.44
CA ILE A 107 -11.26 -24.79 23.69
C ILE A 107 -10.39 -25.44 24.77
N ASN A 108 -10.12 -26.74 24.68
CA ASN A 108 -9.28 -27.48 25.63
C ASN A 108 -8.02 -28.03 24.93
N PRO A 109 -6.89 -27.31 24.97
CA PRO A 109 -5.67 -27.72 24.27
C PRO A 109 -5.08 -29.04 24.81
N ASN A 110 -5.37 -29.41 26.07
CA ASN A 110 -4.89 -30.68 26.61
C ASN A 110 -5.71 -31.87 26.10
N ALA A 111 -7.00 -31.65 25.82
CA ALA A 111 -7.84 -32.66 25.18
C ALA A 111 -7.42 -32.86 23.72
N LYS A 112 -7.15 -31.77 22.98
CA LYS A 112 -6.56 -31.84 21.64
C LYS A 112 -5.23 -32.60 21.63
N PHE A 113 -4.32 -32.25 22.55
CA PHE A 113 -3.03 -32.92 22.71
C PHE A 113 -3.16 -34.42 22.98
N LEU A 114 -4.18 -34.88 23.73
CA LEU A 114 -4.37 -36.31 23.96
C LEU A 114 -4.58 -37.05 22.64
N ILE A 115 -5.33 -36.47 21.71
CA ILE A 115 -5.62 -37.14 20.44
C ILE A 115 -4.39 -37.14 19.54
N ASP A 116 -3.59 -36.08 19.56
CA ASP A 116 -2.28 -36.05 18.89
C ASP A 116 -1.33 -37.13 19.41
N CYS A 117 -1.54 -37.64 20.64
CA CYS A 117 -0.79 -38.75 21.21
C CYS A 117 -1.36 -40.14 20.88
N ILE A 118 -2.53 -40.25 20.26
CA ILE A 118 -3.09 -41.56 19.85
C ILE A 118 -2.46 -41.93 18.50
N GLU A 119 -1.64 -42.97 18.49
CA GLU A 119 -1.00 -43.50 17.27
C GLU A 119 -1.99 -44.33 16.43
N LEU A 120 -3.03 -43.67 15.90
CA LEU A 120 -4.02 -44.31 15.05
C LEU A 120 -3.40 -44.74 13.70
N PRO A 121 -3.56 -46.01 13.26
CA PRO A 121 -3.00 -46.50 12.00
C PRO A 121 -3.55 -45.78 10.77
N ASP A 122 -4.84 -45.43 10.80
CA ASP A 122 -5.53 -44.63 9.78
C ASP A 122 -6.40 -43.59 10.50
N GLN A 123 -5.78 -42.46 10.87
CA GLN A 123 -6.41 -41.37 11.63
C GLN A 123 -7.73 -40.90 11.00
N ASP A 124 -7.81 -40.80 9.67
CA ASP A 124 -9.02 -40.34 8.99
C ASP A 124 -10.15 -41.38 9.11
N HIS A 125 -9.84 -42.66 8.91
CA HIS A 125 -10.81 -43.74 9.05
C HIS A 125 -11.31 -43.90 10.50
N ASP A 126 -10.40 -43.89 11.47
CA ASP A 126 -10.70 -44.14 12.88
C ASP A 126 -11.50 -42.98 13.50
N LEU A 127 -11.17 -41.73 13.16
CA LEU A 127 -11.97 -40.56 13.56
C LEU A 127 -13.34 -40.53 12.87
N MET A 128 -13.42 -40.96 11.62
CA MET A 128 -14.69 -41.09 10.91
C MET A 128 -15.61 -42.10 11.59
N LEU A 129 -15.08 -43.27 11.95
CA LEU A 129 -15.82 -44.28 12.72
C LEU A 129 -16.30 -43.71 14.06
N PHE A 130 -15.46 -42.97 14.76
CA PHE A 130 -15.85 -42.28 15.99
C PHE A 130 -17.01 -41.30 15.75
N TYR A 131 -16.95 -40.49 14.70
CA TYR A 131 -18.05 -39.57 14.34
C TYR A 131 -19.35 -40.31 14.04
N GLU A 132 -19.31 -41.45 13.34
CA GLU A 132 -20.48 -42.29 13.10
C GLU A 132 -21.07 -42.82 14.42
N HIS A 133 -20.23 -43.32 15.33
CA HIS A 133 -20.67 -43.84 16.64
C HIS A 133 -21.29 -42.75 17.52
N ILE A 134 -20.67 -41.56 17.61
CA ILE A 134 -21.18 -40.52 18.53
C ILE A 134 -22.42 -39.81 18.01
N SER A 135 -22.60 -39.71 16.70
CA SER A 135 -23.73 -39.00 16.09
C SER A 135 -24.86 -39.93 15.63
N GLY A 136 -24.57 -41.21 15.37
CA GLY A 136 -25.50 -42.13 14.73
C GLY A 136 -25.83 -41.75 13.28
N LEU A 137 -24.96 -40.96 12.64
CA LEU A 137 -25.02 -40.64 11.22
C LEU A 137 -24.08 -41.57 10.45
N ASP A 138 -24.40 -41.84 9.18
CA ASP A 138 -23.45 -42.52 8.30
C ASP A 138 -22.38 -41.54 7.78
N LYS A 139 -21.31 -42.11 7.24
CA LYS A 139 -20.19 -41.37 6.66
C LYS A 139 -20.59 -40.29 5.65
N HIS A 140 -21.59 -40.56 4.81
CA HIS A 140 -22.00 -39.62 3.78
C HIS A 140 -22.62 -38.36 4.40
N HIS A 141 -23.56 -38.52 5.33
CA HIS A 141 -24.22 -37.38 5.97
C HIS A 141 -23.25 -36.53 6.81
N ILE A 142 -22.25 -37.15 7.43
CA ILE A 142 -21.23 -36.43 8.19
C ILE A 142 -20.34 -35.60 7.25
N ILE A 143 -19.86 -36.18 6.15
CA ILE A 143 -19.05 -35.45 5.16
C ILE A 143 -19.85 -34.27 4.60
N GLU A 144 -21.11 -34.48 4.21
CA GLU A 144 -21.98 -33.42 3.70
C GLU A 144 -22.19 -32.29 4.73
N ALA A 145 -22.40 -32.65 6.00
CA ALA A 145 -22.51 -31.68 7.08
C ALA A 145 -21.22 -30.88 7.28
N MET A 146 -20.05 -31.53 7.26
CA MET A 146 -18.76 -30.87 7.40
C MET A 146 -18.44 -29.96 6.22
N GLU A 147 -18.66 -30.41 4.99
CA GLU A 147 -18.54 -29.58 3.79
C GLU A 147 -19.47 -28.37 3.83
N SER A 148 -20.71 -28.56 4.31
CA SER A 148 -21.63 -27.44 4.52
C SER A 148 -21.11 -26.46 5.57
N LEU A 149 -20.55 -26.93 6.69
CA LEU A 149 -20.04 -26.07 7.76
C LEU A 149 -18.78 -25.30 7.34
N ILE A 150 -17.88 -25.94 6.57
CA ILE A 150 -16.67 -25.33 6.02
C ILE A 150 -17.04 -24.26 4.99
N SER A 151 -17.93 -24.59 4.04
CA SER A 151 -18.38 -23.63 3.02
C SER A 151 -19.12 -22.42 3.62
N LYS A 152 -19.74 -22.59 4.79
CA LYS A 152 -20.39 -21.51 5.57
C LYS A 152 -19.43 -20.77 6.50
N GLY A 153 -18.14 -21.15 6.56
CA GLY A 153 -17.11 -20.51 7.38
C GLY A 153 -17.19 -20.81 8.89
N ILE A 154 -18.03 -21.75 9.31
CA ILE A 154 -18.16 -22.10 10.73
C ILE A 154 -16.94 -22.92 11.19
N LEU A 155 -16.48 -23.80 10.30
CA LEU A 155 -15.29 -24.63 10.46
C LEU A 155 -14.26 -24.26 9.39
N SER A 156 -12.99 -24.53 9.67
CA SER A 156 -11.89 -24.49 8.70
C SER A 156 -11.10 -25.78 8.79
N ALA A 157 -10.58 -26.23 7.64
CA ALA A 157 -9.69 -27.38 7.54
C ALA A 157 -8.32 -26.91 7.04
N ASP A 158 -7.25 -27.35 7.70
CA ASP A 158 -5.87 -27.04 7.31
C ASP A 158 -5.37 -27.92 6.15
N ALA A 159 -6.13 -28.96 5.76
CA ALA A 159 -5.83 -29.86 4.63
C ALA A 159 -7.05 -30.06 3.71
N ALA A 160 -6.84 -30.78 2.59
CA ALA A 160 -7.89 -31.05 1.60
C ALA A 160 -9.13 -31.71 2.23
N PRO A 161 -10.37 -31.43 1.75
CA PRO A 161 -11.63 -31.87 2.37
C PRO A 161 -11.79 -33.40 2.56
N GLN A 162 -10.95 -34.18 1.87
CA GLN A 162 -10.97 -35.64 1.85
C GLN A 162 -10.18 -36.27 2.99
N HIS A 163 -9.35 -35.47 3.66
CA HIS A 163 -8.73 -35.79 4.93
C HIS A 163 -9.56 -35.10 6.02
N LEU A 164 -9.74 -35.75 7.16
CA LEU A 164 -10.46 -35.23 8.32
C LEU A 164 -9.53 -34.60 9.39
N PRO A 165 -8.35 -34.00 9.08
CA PRO A 165 -7.52 -33.46 10.13
C PRO A 165 -8.20 -32.22 10.69
N TRP A 166 -8.26 -32.22 12.02
CA TRP A 166 -8.51 -31.10 12.92
C TRP A 166 -9.33 -29.95 12.33
N LEU A 167 -10.66 -30.11 12.37
CA LEU A 167 -11.58 -29.02 12.09
C LEU A 167 -11.41 -27.94 13.15
N GLU A 168 -11.13 -26.71 12.71
CA GLU A 168 -11.06 -25.56 13.59
C GLU A 168 -12.35 -24.74 13.52
N MET A 169 -13.08 -24.70 14.64
CA MET A 169 -14.21 -23.80 14.78
C MET A 169 -13.73 -22.36 14.91
N SER A 170 -14.39 -21.40 14.25
CA SER A 170 -13.97 -20.00 14.35
C SER A 170 -14.05 -19.47 15.79
N ASN A 171 -13.05 -18.70 16.22
CA ASN A 171 -13.00 -18.09 17.56
C ASN A 171 -14.29 -17.37 17.97
N PRO A 172 -14.95 -16.59 17.09
CA PRO A 172 -16.19 -15.91 17.44
C PRO A 172 -17.32 -16.90 17.77
N ILE A 173 -17.46 -17.97 16.99
CA ILE A 173 -18.47 -19.01 17.24
C ILE A 173 -18.17 -19.73 18.55
N GLN A 174 -16.91 -20.09 18.83
CA GLN A 174 -16.52 -20.68 20.12
C GLN A 174 -16.90 -19.78 21.31
N TYR A 175 -16.65 -18.47 21.19
CA TYR A 175 -16.99 -17.50 22.22
C TYR A 175 -18.51 -17.42 22.45
N LEU A 176 -19.28 -17.32 21.36
CA LEU A 176 -20.73 -17.23 21.40
C LEU A 176 -21.36 -18.48 22.04
N LEU A 177 -20.95 -19.66 21.60
CA LEU A 177 -21.49 -20.94 22.10
C LEU A 177 -21.23 -21.12 23.60
N THR A 178 -20.15 -20.56 24.13
CA THR A 178 -19.73 -20.73 25.53
C THR A 178 -20.14 -19.59 26.48
N LYS A 179 -20.52 -18.42 25.96
CA LYS A 179 -20.77 -17.22 26.78
C LYS A 179 -22.18 -16.68 26.73
N SER A 180 -22.87 -16.76 25.59
CA SER A 180 -24.21 -16.20 25.41
C SER A 180 -25.25 -17.31 25.26
N VAL A 181 -26.52 -16.97 25.45
CA VAL A 181 -27.62 -17.81 24.98
C VAL A 181 -27.81 -17.44 23.51
N VAL A 182 -27.81 -18.43 22.64
CA VAL A 182 -28.16 -18.25 21.24
C VAL A 182 -29.67 -18.42 21.16
N THR A 183 -30.39 -17.54 20.48
CA THR A 183 -31.82 -17.74 20.20
C THR A 183 -32.16 -17.49 18.75
N SER A 184 -31.32 -16.75 18.03
CA SER A 184 -31.55 -16.38 16.64
C SER A 184 -30.26 -15.99 15.93
N CYS A 185 -30.33 -15.92 14.60
CA CYS A 185 -29.24 -15.42 13.76
C CYS A 185 -28.83 -13.98 14.12
N GLU A 186 -29.77 -13.12 14.53
CA GLU A 186 -29.46 -11.73 14.88
C GLU A 186 -28.56 -11.61 16.11
N GLN A 187 -28.68 -12.51 17.10
CA GLN A 187 -27.79 -12.53 18.25
C GLN A 187 -26.39 -13.00 17.89
N ILE A 188 -26.30 -13.98 17.00
CA ILE A 188 -25.04 -14.43 16.40
C ILE A 188 -24.36 -13.24 15.74
N LEU A 189 -25.07 -12.56 14.84
CA LEU A 189 -24.62 -11.36 14.14
C LEU A 189 -24.23 -10.21 15.08
N ALA A 190 -25.02 -9.92 16.12
CA ALA A 190 -24.75 -8.81 17.03
C ALA A 190 -23.44 -8.96 17.83
N SER A 191 -23.01 -10.20 18.07
CA SER A 191 -21.73 -10.48 18.74
C SER A 191 -20.52 -10.41 17.80
N PHE A 192 -20.76 -10.41 16.49
CA PHE A 192 -19.75 -10.53 15.45
C PHE A 192 -19.54 -9.24 14.65
N LEU A 193 -20.63 -8.54 14.33
CA LEU A 193 -20.63 -7.37 13.48
C LEU A 193 -20.12 -6.13 14.21
N VAL A 194 -19.13 -5.47 13.62
CA VAL A 194 -18.69 -4.13 14.03
C VAL A 194 -19.20 -3.14 12.99
N LYS A 195 -20.17 -2.31 13.40
CA LYS A 195 -20.70 -1.26 12.54
C LYS A 195 -19.63 -0.19 12.32
N SER A 196 -19.39 0.17 11.07
CA SER A 196 -18.47 1.25 10.73
C SER A 196 -19.01 2.59 11.28
N PRO A 197 -18.14 3.51 11.74
CA PRO A 197 -18.54 4.84 12.13
C PRO A 197 -19.29 5.60 11.02
N ALA A 198 -20.05 6.62 11.42
CA ALA A 198 -20.67 7.54 10.46
C ALA A 198 -19.60 8.27 9.64
N PRO A 199 -19.86 8.57 8.36
CA PRO A 199 -18.91 9.29 7.54
C PRO A 199 -18.71 10.73 8.04
N VAL A 200 -17.46 11.17 8.03
CA VAL A 200 -17.00 12.55 8.19
C VAL A 200 -17.10 13.31 6.86
N PHE A 201 -16.89 12.63 5.72
CA PHE A 201 -16.97 13.24 4.39
C PHE A 201 -18.20 12.78 3.60
N THR A 202 -18.61 13.60 2.65
CA THR A 202 -19.71 13.34 1.71
C THR A 202 -19.16 12.88 0.36
N LEU A 203 -20.01 12.31 -0.50
CA LEU A 203 -19.57 11.91 -1.84
C LEU A 203 -19.07 13.10 -2.68
N SER A 204 -19.59 14.31 -2.49
CA SER A 204 -19.09 15.52 -3.17
C SER A 204 -17.61 15.80 -2.88
N ASP A 205 -17.12 15.43 -1.70
CA ASP A 205 -15.71 15.62 -1.34
C ASP A 205 -14.77 14.78 -2.22
N PHE A 206 -15.29 13.72 -2.85
CA PHE A 206 -14.54 12.77 -3.68
C PHE A 206 -14.75 12.92 -5.19
N ASP A 207 -15.36 14.01 -5.70
CA ASP A 207 -15.71 14.17 -7.14
C ASP A 207 -14.56 13.98 -8.17
N TYR A 208 -13.30 13.96 -7.72
CA TYR A 208 -12.11 13.69 -8.52
C TYR A 208 -11.96 12.19 -8.86
N VAL A 209 -12.74 11.35 -8.20
CA VAL A 209 -12.92 9.92 -8.50
C VAL A 209 -14.21 9.79 -9.32
N ASN A 210 -14.27 8.82 -10.24
CA ASN A 210 -15.50 8.51 -10.97
C ASN A 210 -16.55 7.82 -10.04
N ILE A 211 -17.14 8.60 -9.13
CA ILE A 211 -18.17 8.15 -8.19
C ILE A 211 -19.47 7.83 -8.93
N ASP A 212 -19.80 8.56 -10.00
CA ASP A 212 -21.06 8.38 -10.72
C ASP A 212 -21.25 6.96 -11.24
N LEU A 213 -20.17 6.32 -11.71
CA LEU A 213 -20.22 4.91 -12.09
C LEU A 213 -20.38 4.01 -10.86
N LEU A 214 -19.59 4.24 -9.81
CA LEU A 214 -19.62 3.46 -8.56
C LEU A 214 -21.00 3.48 -7.91
N LEU A 215 -21.58 4.67 -7.71
CA LEU A 215 -22.86 4.87 -7.07
C LEU A 215 -23.98 4.23 -7.89
N ARG A 216 -24.07 4.52 -9.20
CA ARG A 216 -25.10 3.93 -10.07
C ARG A 216 -24.99 2.41 -10.14
N TYR A 217 -23.77 1.89 -10.20
CA TYR A 217 -23.51 0.45 -10.20
C TYR A 217 -23.97 -0.19 -8.89
N MET A 218 -23.54 0.35 -7.75
CA MET A 218 -23.91 -0.18 -6.42
C MET A 218 -25.41 -0.06 -6.16
N GLN A 219 -26.05 1.07 -6.48
CA GLN A 219 -27.50 1.24 -6.37
C GLN A 219 -28.26 0.17 -7.16
N LYS A 220 -27.93 -0.02 -8.45
CA LYS A 220 -28.61 -1.01 -9.29
C LYS A 220 -28.31 -2.44 -8.84
N ALA A 221 -27.05 -2.75 -8.55
CA ALA A 221 -26.62 -4.09 -8.20
C ALA A 221 -27.19 -4.55 -6.86
N THR A 222 -27.26 -3.63 -5.88
CA THR A 222 -27.88 -3.91 -4.57
C THR A 222 -29.41 -4.00 -4.65
N ALA A 223 -30.07 -3.14 -5.44
CA ALA A 223 -31.52 -3.21 -5.66
C ALA A 223 -31.94 -4.50 -6.39
N ALA A 224 -31.15 -4.98 -7.35
CA ALA A 224 -31.38 -6.22 -8.08
C ALA A 224 -30.89 -7.48 -7.34
N GLN A 225 -30.33 -7.34 -6.13
CA GLN A 225 -29.77 -8.42 -5.32
C GLN A 225 -28.78 -9.32 -6.11
N HIS A 226 -27.93 -8.71 -6.95
CA HIS A 226 -26.92 -9.48 -7.67
C HIS A 226 -25.90 -10.08 -6.72
N THR A 227 -25.49 -11.33 -6.96
CA THR A 227 -24.35 -11.94 -6.27
C THR A 227 -23.03 -11.52 -6.91
N GLY A 228 -21.92 -11.69 -6.20
CA GLY A 228 -20.59 -11.40 -6.75
C GLY A 228 -20.24 -9.91 -6.75
N ILE A 229 -20.91 -9.07 -5.95
CA ILE A 229 -20.64 -7.63 -5.94
C ILE A 229 -19.43 -7.35 -5.05
N ASN A 230 -18.25 -7.24 -5.67
CA ASN A 230 -17.03 -6.80 -5.00
C ASN A 230 -16.45 -5.58 -5.71
N VAL A 231 -16.26 -4.51 -4.96
CA VAL A 231 -15.61 -3.28 -5.41
C VAL A 231 -14.26 -3.17 -4.73
N LEU A 232 -13.19 -2.95 -5.50
CA LEU A 232 -11.84 -2.69 -4.98
C LEU A 232 -11.50 -1.21 -5.07
N LEU A 233 -11.15 -0.61 -3.93
CA LEU A 233 -10.60 0.75 -3.84
C LEU A 233 -9.12 0.66 -3.49
N TYR A 234 -8.24 1.20 -4.32
CA TYR A 234 -6.80 1.16 -4.10
C TYR A 234 -6.14 2.53 -4.25
N GLY A 235 -4.97 2.73 -3.65
CA GLY A 235 -4.21 4.00 -3.75
C GLY A 235 -3.36 4.23 -2.52
N TYR A 236 -2.63 5.35 -2.46
CA TYR A 236 -1.73 5.66 -1.35
C TYR A 236 -2.43 5.70 0.02
N ALA A 237 -1.69 5.39 1.09
CA ALA A 237 -2.21 5.48 2.45
C ALA A 237 -2.67 6.92 2.76
N GLY A 238 -3.82 7.04 3.43
CA GLY A 238 -4.33 8.35 3.85
C GLY A 238 -5.09 9.16 2.78
N THR A 239 -5.35 8.61 1.59
CA THR A 239 -6.16 9.27 0.54
C THR A 239 -7.68 9.27 0.80
N GLY A 240 -8.14 8.67 1.91
CA GLY A 240 -9.55 8.67 2.30
C GLY A 240 -10.38 7.48 1.79
N LYS A 241 -9.76 6.37 1.40
CA LYS A 241 -10.46 5.18 0.87
C LYS A 241 -11.56 4.64 1.80
N THR A 242 -11.24 4.45 3.08
CA THR A 242 -12.19 3.98 4.11
C THR A 242 -13.34 4.96 4.29
N GLU A 243 -13.05 6.25 4.12
CA GLU A 243 -14.02 7.32 4.29
C GLU A 243 -14.97 7.43 3.07
N LEU A 244 -14.45 7.21 1.86
CA LEU A 244 -15.28 7.05 0.65
C LEU A 244 -16.24 5.85 0.79
N ALA A 245 -15.78 4.73 1.35
CA ALA A 245 -16.64 3.57 1.59
C ALA A 245 -17.79 3.89 2.56
N ARG A 246 -17.51 4.66 3.63
CA ARG A 246 -18.53 5.13 4.59
C ARG A 246 -19.51 6.11 3.94
N ALA A 247 -19.01 7.08 3.17
CA ALA A 247 -19.84 8.05 2.46
C ALA A 247 -20.77 7.37 1.45
N LEU A 248 -20.25 6.37 0.72
CA LEU A 248 -21.03 5.56 -0.21
C LEU A 248 -22.14 4.78 0.50
N ALA A 249 -21.84 4.15 1.64
CA ALA A 249 -22.83 3.41 2.40
C ALA A 249 -23.97 4.32 2.90
N ALA A 250 -23.64 5.53 3.37
CA ALA A 250 -24.61 6.51 3.80
C ALA A 250 -25.51 7.01 2.65
N GLU A 251 -24.94 7.28 1.47
CA GLU A 251 -25.73 7.69 0.29
C GLU A 251 -26.66 6.56 -0.21
N LEU A 252 -26.24 5.31 -0.06
CA LEU A 252 -27.03 4.13 -0.42
C LEU A 252 -28.11 3.78 0.62
N ASP A 253 -28.18 4.52 1.74
CA ASP A 253 -29.02 4.22 2.91
C ASP A 253 -28.79 2.81 3.47
N ARG A 254 -27.52 2.41 3.62
CA ARG A 254 -27.11 1.06 4.04
C ARG A 254 -26.18 1.05 5.23
N GLN A 255 -26.24 -0.01 6.02
CA GLN A 255 -25.33 -0.24 7.14
C GLN A 255 -24.02 -0.85 6.65
N LEU A 256 -22.90 -0.21 6.99
CA LEU A 256 -21.56 -0.71 6.67
C LEU A 256 -20.98 -1.46 7.88
N PHE A 257 -20.50 -2.68 7.67
CA PHE A 257 -19.85 -3.51 8.69
C PHE A 257 -18.39 -3.78 8.35
N GLU A 258 -17.50 -3.58 9.32
CA GLU A 258 -16.06 -3.76 9.15
C GLU A 258 -15.61 -5.19 9.48
N ILE A 259 -14.84 -5.79 8.57
CA ILE A 259 -14.29 -7.14 8.69
C ILE A 259 -12.82 -7.07 9.12
N GLY A 260 -12.59 -7.10 10.44
CA GLY A 260 -11.25 -7.16 11.05
C GLY A 260 -10.86 -8.57 11.53
N SER A 261 -9.61 -8.74 11.96
CA SER A 261 -9.14 -9.96 12.63
C SER A 261 -9.61 -9.99 14.08
N GLN A 262 -10.39 -11.02 14.45
CA GLN A 262 -10.95 -11.19 15.80
C GLN A 262 -10.08 -12.14 16.63
N VAL A 263 -9.64 -11.69 17.81
CA VAL A 263 -8.89 -12.51 18.78
C VAL A 263 -9.62 -12.50 20.12
N ILE A 264 -9.71 -13.66 20.77
CA ILE A 264 -10.18 -13.73 22.15
C ILE A 264 -9.01 -13.33 23.06
N ALA A 265 -9.09 -12.16 23.69
CA ALA A 265 -8.14 -11.70 24.69
C ALA A 265 -8.88 -11.34 25.99
N ASP A 266 -8.37 -11.83 27.12
CA ASP A 266 -8.96 -11.63 28.45
C ASP A 266 -10.45 -12.05 28.58
N GLY A 267 -10.86 -13.06 27.82
CA GLY A 267 -12.24 -13.56 27.84
C GLY A 267 -13.26 -12.62 27.20
N LYS A 268 -12.81 -11.71 26.33
CA LYS A 268 -13.63 -10.91 25.41
C LYS A 268 -13.15 -11.10 23.97
N LEU A 269 -14.07 -11.05 23.02
CA LEU A 269 -13.71 -10.86 21.62
C LEU A 269 -13.17 -9.44 21.45
N GLN A 270 -11.93 -9.32 20.99
CA GLN A 270 -11.30 -8.04 20.66
C GLN A 270 -10.89 -8.08 19.18
N GLN A 271 -11.26 -7.05 18.42
CA GLN A 271 -10.66 -6.84 17.11
C GLN A 271 -9.24 -6.31 17.30
N LYS A 272 -8.25 -6.97 16.67
CA LYS A 272 -6.88 -6.46 16.59
C LYS A 272 -6.57 -6.08 15.16
N HIS A 273 -6.16 -4.84 14.94
CA HIS A 273 -5.67 -4.31 13.65
C HIS A 273 -4.23 -4.74 13.32
N SER A 274 -3.69 -5.82 13.89
CA SER A 274 -2.27 -6.18 13.71
C SER A 274 -2.05 -7.27 12.66
N THR A 275 -1.17 -6.97 11.69
CA THR A 275 -0.75 -7.74 10.50
C THR A 275 -0.02 -9.07 10.74
N LYS A 276 0.01 -9.61 11.96
CA LYS A 276 0.85 -10.78 12.32
C LYS A 276 0.09 -12.05 12.76
N TYR A 277 -1.24 -12.09 12.68
CA TYR A 277 -2.01 -13.31 13.00
C TYR A 277 -2.94 -13.75 11.84
N VAL A 278 -3.24 -15.05 11.86
CA VAL A 278 -3.57 -15.97 10.75
C VAL A 278 -4.65 -15.47 9.76
N ASN A 279 -4.25 -15.24 8.51
CA ASN A 279 -5.13 -14.79 7.42
C ASN A 279 -6.33 -15.73 7.16
N SER A 280 -6.23 -17.02 7.48
CA SER A 280 -7.33 -17.98 7.35
C SER A 280 -8.54 -17.62 8.23
N GLN A 281 -8.31 -17.11 9.44
CA GLN A 281 -9.39 -16.71 10.36
C GLN A 281 -10.19 -15.52 9.82
N ARG A 282 -9.53 -14.60 9.11
CA ARG A 282 -10.18 -13.43 8.51
C ARG A 282 -11.05 -13.83 7.32
N VAL A 283 -10.57 -14.75 6.48
CA VAL A 283 -11.36 -15.33 5.38
C VAL A 283 -12.55 -16.13 5.92
N GLN A 284 -12.32 -16.99 6.91
CA GLN A 284 -13.37 -17.76 7.59
C GLN A 284 -14.44 -16.82 8.18
N TYR A 285 -14.01 -15.74 8.84
CA TYR A 285 -14.91 -14.73 9.38
C TYR A 285 -15.72 -14.02 8.28
N LEU A 286 -15.09 -13.64 7.17
CA LEU A 286 -15.77 -13.07 6.01
C LEU A 286 -16.85 -14.03 5.46
N THR A 287 -16.51 -15.30 5.26
CA THR A 287 -17.44 -16.33 4.77
C THR A 287 -18.62 -16.53 5.71
N THR A 288 -18.38 -16.51 7.02
CA THR A 288 -19.43 -16.61 8.04
C THR A 288 -20.39 -15.43 7.95
N VAL A 289 -19.87 -14.21 7.89
CA VAL A 289 -20.69 -12.99 7.81
C VAL A 289 -21.50 -12.95 6.51
N GLN A 290 -20.89 -13.31 5.38
CA GLN A 290 -21.57 -13.44 4.08
C GLN A 290 -22.74 -14.44 4.15
N THR A 291 -22.55 -15.56 4.84
CA THR A 291 -23.59 -16.59 5.01
C THR A 291 -24.73 -16.09 5.89
N LEU A 292 -24.41 -15.54 7.06
CA LEU A 292 -25.41 -15.09 8.03
C LEU A 292 -26.23 -13.89 7.55
N LEU A 293 -25.63 -13.02 6.73
CA LEU A 293 -26.29 -11.84 6.18
C LEU A 293 -26.86 -12.05 4.77
N ARG A 294 -26.89 -13.28 4.26
CA ARG A 294 -27.32 -13.60 2.89
C ARG A 294 -28.68 -13.03 2.49
N ASN A 295 -29.61 -12.93 3.43
CA ASN A 295 -30.97 -12.44 3.19
C ASN A 295 -31.14 -10.94 3.51
N SER A 296 -30.07 -10.26 3.93
CA SER A 296 -30.13 -8.86 4.31
C SER A 296 -29.94 -7.94 3.10
N THR A 297 -30.94 -7.10 2.84
CA THR A 297 -30.87 -6.06 1.81
C THR A 297 -30.28 -4.76 2.30
N GLU A 298 -30.05 -4.58 3.59
CA GLU A 298 -29.67 -3.26 4.15
C GLU A 298 -28.17 -3.12 4.41
N ASN A 299 -27.38 -4.16 4.12
CA ASN A 299 -26.01 -4.28 4.63
C ASN A 299 -24.96 -4.25 3.51
N LEU A 300 -23.79 -3.70 3.86
CA LEU A 300 -22.56 -3.71 3.08
C LEU A 300 -21.41 -4.17 3.97
N LEU A 301 -20.43 -4.85 3.38
CA LEU A 301 -19.20 -5.24 4.09
C LEU A 301 -18.02 -4.38 3.65
N LEU A 302 -17.17 -4.04 4.61
CA LEU A 302 -15.92 -3.32 4.40
C LEU A 302 -14.74 -4.20 4.84
N ILE A 303 -13.85 -4.49 3.90
CA ILE A 303 -12.61 -5.25 4.14
C ILE A 303 -11.44 -4.29 3.91
N ASP A 304 -10.90 -3.72 5.00
CA ASP A 304 -9.74 -2.80 4.94
C ASP A 304 -8.39 -3.55 4.98
N GLU A 305 -7.32 -3.01 4.42
CA GLU A 305 -6.01 -3.69 4.34
C GLU A 305 -6.12 -5.14 3.82
N CYS A 306 -6.82 -5.33 2.70
CA CYS A 306 -7.16 -6.66 2.23
C CYS A 306 -5.99 -7.43 1.61
N GLU A 307 -4.85 -6.79 1.33
CA GLU A 307 -3.65 -7.44 0.79
C GLU A 307 -3.19 -8.63 1.64
N SER A 308 -3.37 -8.55 2.96
CA SER A 308 -2.98 -9.63 3.88
C SER A 308 -3.74 -10.92 3.58
N ILE A 309 -5.00 -10.81 3.13
CA ILE A 309 -5.81 -11.95 2.75
C ILE A 309 -5.12 -12.62 1.57
N PHE A 310 -4.88 -11.91 0.47
CA PHE A 310 -4.40 -12.48 -0.79
C PHE A 310 -2.97 -13.03 -0.77
N LEU A 311 -2.05 -12.43 0.01
CA LEU A 311 -0.62 -12.80 0.02
C LEU A 311 -0.35 -14.25 0.45
N ASN A 312 -1.24 -14.88 1.23
CA ASN A 312 -1.04 -16.23 1.77
C ASN A 312 -1.91 -17.31 1.11
N ALA A 313 -2.59 -16.99 -0.01
CA ALA A 313 -3.52 -17.91 -0.66
C ALA A 313 -2.85 -19.15 -1.28
N ASP A 314 -1.52 -19.16 -1.46
CA ASP A 314 -0.79 -20.34 -1.93
C ASP A 314 -0.32 -21.28 -0.81
N SER A 315 -0.34 -20.85 0.45
CA SER A 315 0.27 -21.59 1.57
C SER A 315 -0.66 -21.93 2.71
N SER A 316 -1.78 -21.20 2.89
CA SER A 316 -2.60 -21.29 4.11
C SER A 316 -4.07 -21.69 3.89
N TYR A 317 -4.61 -21.59 2.67
CA TYR A 317 -5.98 -22.00 2.32
C TYR A 317 -6.14 -22.08 0.78
N SER A 318 -7.20 -22.69 0.26
CA SER A 318 -7.40 -22.85 -1.19
C SER A 318 -7.68 -21.51 -1.90
N LYS A 319 -6.89 -21.17 -2.94
CA LYS A 319 -7.18 -20.06 -3.88
C LYS A 319 -8.61 -20.11 -4.43
N ASP A 320 -9.15 -21.30 -4.64
CA ASP A 320 -10.51 -21.48 -5.17
C ASP A 320 -11.58 -20.99 -4.19
N MET A 321 -11.35 -21.10 -2.88
CA MET A 321 -12.30 -20.61 -1.87
C MET A 321 -12.44 -19.08 -1.93
N LEU A 322 -11.33 -18.37 -2.10
CA LEU A 322 -11.36 -16.91 -2.31
C LEU A 322 -11.95 -16.52 -3.65
N HIS A 323 -11.63 -17.24 -4.73
CA HIS A 323 -12.26 -17.01 -6.03
C HIS A 323 -13.78 -17.15 -5.94
N GLN A 324 -14.26 -18.22 -5.31
CA GLN A 324 -15.68 -18.43 -5.09
C GLN A 324 -16.30 -17.33 -4.20
N THR A 325 -15.57 -16.85 -3.19
CA THR A 325 -16.03 -15.75 -2.34
C THR A 325 -16.23 -14.48 -3.16
N LEU A 326 -15.28 -14.13 -4.04
CA LEU A 326 -15.39 -12.98 -4.93
C LEU A 326 -16.46 -13.14 -6.02
N GLU A 327 -16.75 -14.36 -6.45
CA GLU A 327 -17.74 -14.62 -7.50
C GLU A 327 -19.18 -14.76 -6.96
N ARG A 328 -19.34 -15.24 -5.73
CA ARG A 328 -20.63 -15.68 -5.17
C ARG A 328 -21.07 -14.94 -3.91
N ASN A 329 -20.33 -13.93 -3.44
CA ASN A 329 -20.75 -13.17 -2.27
C ASN A 329 -22.18 -12.63 -2.44
N THR A 330 -22.98 -12.77 -1.39
CA THR A 330 -24.40 -12.41 -1.40
C THR A 330 -24.60 -11.02 -0.83
N VAL A 331 -23.76 -10.63 0.13
CA VAL A 331 -23.68 -9.27 0.64
C VAL A 331 -22.62 -8.51 -0.15
N PRO A 332 -22.96 -7.37 -0.77
CA PRO A 332 -21.99 -6.54 -1.47
C PRO A 332 -20.83 -6.12 -0.56
N ALA A 333 -19.61 -6.17 -1.08
CA ALA A 333 -18.40 -5.90 -0.32
C ALA A 333 -17.51 -4.85 -0.99
N ILE A 334 -16.96 -3.97 -0.17
CA ILE A 334 -15.96 -2.96 -0.53
C ILE A 334 -14.63 -3.39 0.07
N TRP A 335 -13.63 -3.53 -0.79
CA TRP A 335 -12.30 -3.98 -0.46
C TRP A 335 -11.32 -2.82 -0.61
N ILE A 336 -10.44 -2.64 0.37
CA ILE A 336 -9.47 -1.54 0.38
C ILE A 336 -8.06 -2.09 0.49
N THR A 337 -7.16 -1.58 -0.34
CA THR A 337 -5.73 -1.89 -0.24
C THR A 337 -4.86 -0.68 -0.55
N ASN A 338 -3.70 -0.61 0.10
CA ASN A 338 -2.65 0.34 -0.26
C ASN A 338 -1.66 -0.25 -1.30
N HIS A 339 -1.69 -1.57 -1.49
CA HIS A 339 -0.68 -2.33 -2.22
C HIS A 339 -1.33 -3.20 -3.30
N VAL A 340 -1.96 -2.58 -4.29
CA VAL A 340 -2.61 -3.32 -5.39
C VAL A 340 -1.64 -4.22 -6.15
N GLY A 341 -0.35 -3.86 -6.22
CA GLY A 341 0.70 -4.67 -6.85
C GLY A 341 0.98 -6.00 -6.14
N CYS A 342 0.53 -6.17 -4.90
CA CYS A 342 0.60 -7.45 -4.19
C CYS A 342 -0.51 -8.43 -4.58
N LEU A 343 -1.55 -7.98 -5.30
CA LEU A 343 -2.66 -8.82 -5.73
C LEU A 343 -2.38 -9.41 -7.12
N GLU A 344 -2.54 -10.72 -7.26
CA GLU A 344 -2.45 -11.39 -8.56
C GLU A 344 -3.57 -10.95 -9.52
N ASP A 345 -3.28 -10.98 -10.82
CA ASP A 345 -4.25 -10.71 -11.90
C ASP A 345 -5.49 -11.62 -11.85
N SER A 346 -5.35 -12.82 -11.28
CA SER A 346 -6.45 -13.78 -11.09
C SER A 346 -7.54 -13.21 -10.16
N TYR A 347 -7.15 -12.48 -9.11
CA TYR A 347 -8.07 -11.82 -8.19
C TYR A 347 -8.60 -10.52 -8.78
N LEU A 348 -7.74 -9.70 -9.38
CA LEU A 348 -8.13 -8.40 -9.96
C LEU A 348 -9.25 -8.54 -10.99
N ARG A 349 -9.18 -9.59 -11.83
CA ARG A 349 -10.21 -9.90 -12.84
C ARG A 349 -11.58 -10.28 -12.27
N ARG A 350 -11.68 -10.59 -10.97
CA ARG A 350 -12.92 -11.02 -10.29
C ARG A 350 -13.60 -9.89 -9.52
N PHE A 351 -12.92 -8.77 -9.33
CA PHE A 351 -13.58 -7.55 -8.86
C PHE A 351 -14.41 -6.96 -9.99
N LYS A 352 -15.70 -6.72 -9.73
CA LYS A 352 -16.60 -6.15 -10.74
C LYS A 352 -16.29 -4.67 -11.03
N LEU A 353 -15.66 -4.00 -10.07
CA LEU A 353 -15.22 -2.61 -10.23
C LEU A 353 -13.91 -2.41 -9.45
N VAL A 354 -12.93 -1.77 -10.08
CA VAL A 354 -11.62 -1.46 -9.49
C VAL A 354 -11.36 0.03 -9.69
N LEU A 355 -11.12 0.77 -8.61
CA LEU A 355 -11.00 2.22 -8.60
C LEU A 355 -9.72 2.68 -7.89
N GLU A 356 -8.95 3.50 -8.60
CA GLU A 356 -7.79 4.21 -8.05
C GLU A 356 -8.25 5.48 -7.32
N ILE A 357 -7.95 5.58 -6.03
CA ILE A 357 -8.22 6.75 -5.19
C ILE A 357 -6.93 7.55 -5.05
N ASN A 358 -6.77 8.49 -5.97
CA ASN A 358 -5.66 9.45 -5.98
C ASN A 358 -5.80 10.48 -4.85
N SER A 359 -4.71 11.21 -4.55
CA SER A 359 -4.83 12.40 -3.70
C SER A 359 -5.73 13.44 -4.37
N PRO A 360 -6.54 14.20 -3.60
CA PRO A 360 -7.32 15.31 -4.12
C PRO A 360 -6.44 16.35 -4.82
N ASP A 361 -7.05 17.16 -5.68
CA ASP A 361 -6.36 18.27 -6.34
C ASP A 361 -6.00 19.40 -5.35
N GLU A 362 -5.13 20.33 -5.79
CA GLU A 362 -4.65 21.44 -4.96
C GLU A 362 -5.81 22.28 -4.39
N ASN A 363 -6.88 22.48 -5.16
CA ASN A 363 -8.06 23.25 -4.74
C ASN A 363 -8.83 22.56 -3.61
N LYS A 364 -9.05 21.23 -3.70
CA LYS A 364 -9.71 20.48 -2.63
C LYS A 364 -8.85 20.31 -1.40
N LEU A 365 -7.54 20.10 -1.56
CA LEU A 365 -6.61 20.08 -0.44
C LEU A 365 -6.65 21.40 0.33
N LYS A 366 -6.80 22.53 -0.37
CA LYS A 366 -7.00 23.86 0.23
C LYS A 366 -8.30 23.91 1.06
N ALA A 367 -9.43 23.53 0.47
CA ALA A 367 -10.73 23.52 1.16
C ALA A 367 -10.74 22.59 2.39
N LEU A 368 -10.15 21.41 2.26
CA LEU A 368 -9.98 20.47 3.37
C LEU A 368 -9.09 21.06 4.47
N THR A 369 -7.98 21.70 4.10
CA THR A 369 -7.08 22.36 5.05
C THR A 369 -7.82 23.45 5.81
N GLU A 370 -8.64 24.26 5.15
CA GLU A 370 -9.50 25.26 5.79
C GLU A 370 -10.48 24.64 6.79
N GLN A 371 -11.17 23.57 6.38
CA GLN A 371 -12.15 22.88 7.23
C GLN A 371 -11.49 22.26 8.48
N VAL A 372 -10.40 21.53 8.29
CA VAL A 372 -9.74 20.82 9.40
C VAL A 372 -8.96 21.81 10.28
N ALA A 373 -8.37 22.86 9.72
CA ALA A 373 -7.66 23.90 10.48
C ALA A 373 -8.60 24.94 11.12
N HIS A 374 -9.92 24.80 10.99
CA HIS A 374 -10.89 25.69 11.64
C HIS A 374 -10.57 25.86 13.13
N GLY A 375 -10.42 27.12 13.57
CA GLY A 375 -10.04 27.51 14.93
C GLY A 375 -8.54 27.77 15.17
N LEU A 376 -7.67 27.43 14.21
CA LEU A 376 -6.22 27.70 14.27
C LEU A 376 -5.84 29.09 13.72
N ASN A 377 -6.72 29.72 12.94
CA ASN A 377 -6.53 31.02 12.29
C ASN A 377 -5.26 31.09 11.42
N LEU A 378 -5.09 30.11 10.52
CA LEU A 378 -4.01 30.12 9.51
C LEU A 378 -4.24 31.24 8.47
N SER A 379 -3.17 31.75 7.88
CA SER A 379 -3.23 32.66 6.73
C SER A 379 -3.49 31.91 5.42
N ASP A 380 -4.09 32.58 4.44
CA ASP A 380 -4.34 32.02 3.10
C ASP A 380 -3.05 31.49 2.45
N HIS A 381 -1.94 32.18 2.67
CA HIS A 381 -0.63 31.76 2.18
C HIS A 381 -0.16 30.44 2.80
N ALA A 382 -0.41 30.22 4.09
CA ALA A 382 -0.05 28.97 4.75
C ALA A 382 -0.92 27.80 4.27
N ILE A 383 -2.22 28.04 4.04
CA ILE A 383 -3.15 27.03 3.52
C ILE A 383 -2.74 26.63 2.10
N GLU A 384 -2.44 27.59 1.23
CA GLU A 384 -1.94 27.35 -0.13
C GLU A 384 -0.60 26.61 -0.13
N LYS A 385 0.32 26.99 0.77
CA LYS A 385 1.60 26.29 0.93
C LYS A 385 1.40 24.83 1.34
N ILE A 386 0.50 24.55 2.28
CA ILE A 386 0.19 23.17 2.73
C ILE A 386 -0.42 22.37 1.57
N ALA A 387 -1.39 22.94 0.85
CA ALA A 387 -2.08 22.26 -0.25
C ALA A 387 -1.18 21.93 -1.46
N THR A 388 -0.08 22.67 -1.64
CA THR A 388 0.89 22.44 -2.73
C THR A 388 2.04 21.49 -2.37
N VAL A 389 2.12 21.02 -1.12
CA VAL A 389 3.15 20.05 -0.70
C VAL A 389 2.98 18.75 -1.50
N LYS A 390 4.06 18.29 -2.13
CA LYS A 390 4.05 17.01 -2.87
C LYS A 390 3.76 15.84 -1.95
N HIS A 391 2.98 14.87 -2.45
CA HIS A 391 2.57 13.67 -1.72
C HIS A 391 1.74 13.93 -0.44
N ILE A 392 1.24 15.16 -0.25
CA ILE A 392 0.35 15.42 0.88
C ILE A 392 -0.98 14.68 0.70
N THR A 393 -1.51 14.19 1.81
CA THR A 393 -2.79 13.48 1.87
C THR A 393 -3.71 14.10 2.90
N PRO A 394 -5.03 13.93 2.75
CA PRO A 394 -6.03 14.33 3.75
C PRO A 394 -5.70 13.88 5.18
N ALA A 395 -5.20 12.65 5.35
CA ALA A 395 -4.83 12.12 6.66
C ALA A 395 -3.65 12.87 7.31
N ILE A 396 -2.64 13.25 6.52
CA ILE A 396 -1.49 14.01 7.01
C ILE A 396 -1.93 15.42 7.45
N ILE A 397 -2.77 16.09 6.65
CA ILE A 397 -3.37 17.40 7.00
C ILE A 397 -4.20 17.29 8.28
N GLY A 398 -5.04 16.25 8.35
CA GLY A 398 -5.84 15.88 9.53
C GLY A 398 -5.01 15.75 10.79
N ASN A 399 -3.95 14.94 10.73
CA ASN A 399 -3.04 14.71 11.84
C ASN A 399 -2.31 15.99 12.26
N ALA A 400 -1.78 16.75 11.30
CA ALA A 400 -1.07 17.99 11.57
C ALA A 400 -1.96 19.03 12.26
N ALA A 401 -3.20 19.19 11.79
CA ALA A 401 -4.18 20.06 12.43
C ALA A 401 -4.57 19.55 13.83
N TYR A 402 -4.75 18.24 14.02
CA TYR A 402 -5.06 17.64 15.32
C TYR A 402 -3.95 17.89 16.35
N VAL A 403 -2.69 17.63 15.97
CA VAL A 403 -1.51 17.91 16.81
C VAL A 403 -1.47 19.39 17.17
N THR A 404 -1.60 20.28 16.17
CA THR A 404 -1.55 21.73 16.39
C THR A 404 -2.67 22.23 17.32
N LYS A 405 -3.89 21.71 17.17
CA LYS A 405 -5.03 22.00 18.07
C LYS A 405 -4.76 21.51 19.48
N THR A 406 -4.15 20.34 19.63
CA THR A 406 -3.82 19.73 20.93
C THR A 406 -2.75 20.53 21.68
N VAL A 407 -1.75 21.06 20.97
CA VAL A 407 -0.74 21.96 21.55
C VAL A 407 -1.34 23.33 21.91
N GLY A 408 -2.48 23.70 21.31
CA GLY A 408 -3.21 24.93 21.61
C GLY A 408 -2.66 26.18 20.92
N GLU A 409 -1.88 26.00 19.86
CA GLU A 409 -1.27 27.11 19.13
C GLU A 409 -2.23 27.75 18.12
N LYS A 410 -1.99 29.03 17.80
CA LYS A 410 -2.80 29.82 16.86
C LYS A 410 -1.93 30.70 15.97
N ARG A 411 -2.48 31.12 14.82
CA ARG A 411 -1.85 32.02 13.85
C ARG A 411 -0.49 31.49 13.39
N LYS A 412 0.54 32.33 13.30
CA LYS A 412 1.89 31.96 12.84
C LYS A 412 2.51 30.75 13.55
N LYS A 413 2.23 30.55 14.85
CA LYS A 413 2.74 29.36 15.57
C LYS A 413 2.05 28.09 15.07
N ALA A 414 0.72 28.14 14.89
CA ALA A 414 -0.02 27.04 14.30
C ALA A 414 0.44 26.71 12.88
N GLU A 415 0.75 27.72 12.06
CA GLU A 415 1.30 27.52 10.72
C GLU A 415 2.64 26.77 10.75
N SER A 416 3.55 27.19 11.66
CA SER A 416 4.86 26.55 11.84
C SER A 416 4.72 25.10 12.27
N THR A 417 3.92 24.85 13.30
CA THR A 417 3.72 23.51 13.87
C THR A 417 3.03 22.57 12.90
N MET A 418 2.04 23.06 12.15
CA MET A 418 1.36 22.25 11.15
C MET A 418 2.32 21.84 10.03
N LEU A 419 3.13 22.79 9.51
CA LEU A 419 4.16 22.49 8.51
C LEU A 419 5.23 21.53 9.05
N GLU A 420 5.69 21.73 10.29
CA GLU A 420 6.69 20.86 10.92
C GLU A 420 6.18 19.42 11.07
N VAL A 421 4.92 19.23 11.47
CA VAL A 421 4.32 17.89 11.55
C VAL A 421 4.21 17.26 10.16
N ILE A 422 3.80 18.03 9.15
CA ILE A 422 3.71 17.55 7.76
C ILE A 422 5.09 17.13 7.25
N GLU A 423 6.10 18.00 7.41
CA GLU A 423 7.48 17.78 7.00
C GLU A 423 8.06 16.52 7.64
N ASN A 424 8.03 16.44 8.97
CA ASN A 424 8.55 15.27 9.70
C ASN A 424 7.83 13.97 9.31
N THR A 425 6.52 14.02 9.08
CA THR A 425 5.74 12.84 8.66
C THR A 425 6.17 12.39 7.27
N LEU A 426 6.26 13.31 6.31
CA LEU A 426 6.65 12.99 4.94
C LEU A 426 8.13 12.56 4.87
N GLU A 427 9.01 13.16 5.68
CA GLU A 427 10.42 12.80 5.75
C GLU A 427 10.59 11.37 6.30
N ALA A 428 9.87 11.03 7.37
CA ALA A 428 9.84 9.68 7.91
C ALA A 428 9.31 8.64 6.91
N CYS A 429 8.40 9.04 6.02
CA CYS A 429 7.91 8.20 4.91
C CYS A 429 8.85 8.16 3.69
N GLY A 430 9.95 8.93 3.68
CA GLY A 430 10.83 9.08 2.52
C GLY A 430 10.20 9.84 1.34
N LEU A 431 9.09 10.56 1.59
CA LEU A 431 8.30 11.29 0.60
C LEU A 431 8.55 12.80 0.65
N TRP A 432 9.23 13.31 1.68
CA TRP A 432 9.62 14.72 1.72
C TRP A 432 10.69 14.99 0.68
N GLN A 433 10.31 15.73 -0.35
CA GLN A 433 11.26 16.27 -1.30
C GLN A 433 11.73 17.61 -0.74
N ASN A 434 12.97 17.63 -0.25
CA ASN A 434 13.73 18.87 -0.19
C ASN A 434 13.91 19.34 -1.63
N ASP A 435 12.92 20.05 -2.17
CA ASP A 435 12.99 20.66 -3.48
C ASP A 435 14.10 21.71 -3.41
N MET A 436 15.32 21.28 -3.74
CA MET A 436 16.35 22.15 -4.27
C MET A 436 15.81 22.67 -5.60
N SER A 437 14.91 23.65 -5.53
CA SER A 437 14.34 24.30 -6.70
C SER A 437 15.49 24.94 -7.49
N TYR A 438 15.52 24.67 -8.79
CA TYR A 438 16.49 25.30 -9.68
C TYR A 438 16.25 26.82 -9.68
N GLN A 439 17.05 27.57 -8.94
CA GLN A 439 17.03 29.02 -8.95
C GLN A 439 17.95 29.51 -10.08
N GLN A 440 17.35 30.06 -11.13
CA GLN A 440 18.11 30.75 -12.17
C GLN A 440 18.84 31.95 -11.56
N GLU A 441 20.17 31.91 -11.52
CA GLU A 441 21.00 33.00 -10.96
C GLU A 441 21.00 34.25 -11.85
N ILE A 442 20.77 34.06 -13.16
CA ILE A 442 20.62 35.10 -14.19
C ILE A 442 19.35 34.78 -15.00
N PRO A 443 18.50 35.77 -15.34
CA PRO A 443 17.36 35.55 -16.23
C PRO A 443 17.80 34.95 -17.56
N PHE A 444 17.18 33.84 -17.98
CA PHE A 444 17.48 33.21 -19.26
C PHE A 444 17.10 34.12 -20.44
N ASP A 445 17.96 34.16 -21.44
CA ASP A 445 17.78 34.94 -22.66
C ASP A 445 18.15 34.07 -23.86
N VAL A 446 17.16 33.83 -24.74
CA VAL A 446 17.32 32.96 -25.92
C VAL A 446 18.43 33.47 -26.85
N SER A 447 18.69 34.78 -26.88
CA SER A 447 19.76 35.35 -27.71
C SER A 447 21.17 34.93 -27.28
N LEU A 448 21.32 34.44 -26.05
CA LEU A 448 22.58 33.94 -25.48
C LEU A 448 22.76 32.43 -25.71
N LEU A 449 21.74 31.74 -26.22
CA LEU A 449 21.84 30.33 -26.58
C LEU A 449 22.57 30.23 -27.93
N ASN A 450 23.86 29.87 -27.90
CA ASN A 450 24.61 29.60 -29.11
C ASN A 450 24.37 28.16 -29.57
N LEU A 451 23.72 27.99 -30.73
CA LEU A 451 23.44 26.68 -31.33
C LEU A 451 24.24 26.52 -32.63
N LYS A 452 24.71 25.31 -32.90
CA LYS A 452 25.29 25.00 -34.22
C LYS A 452 24.24 24.90 -35.32
N GLN A 453 23.01 24.56 -34.96
CA GLN A 453 21.85 24.48 -35.86
C GLN A 453 21.32 25.88 -36.21
N PRO A 454 20.59 26.04 -37.34
CA PRO A 454 19.92 27.29 -37.67
C PRO A 454 18.94 27.73 -36.58
N LYS A 455 18.83 29.04 -36.37
CA LYS A 455 17.90 29.61 -35.37
C LYS A 455 16.43 29.27 -35.62
N SER A 456 16.03 28.96 -36.86
CA SER A 456 14.66 28.55 -37.21
C SER A 456 14.18 27.32 -36.46
N VAL A 457 15.10 26.43 -36.04
CA VAL A 457 14.76 25.23 -35.27
C VAL A 457 14.18 25.60 -33.89
N ILE A 458 14.59 26.73 -33.31
CA ILE A 458 14.02 27.23 -32.05
C ILE A 458 12.54 27.57 -32.24
N ASP A 459 12.20 28.21 -33.37
CA ASP A 459 10.82 28.61 -33.69
C ASP A 459 9.92 27.39 -33.92
N GLU A 460 10.44 26.36 -34.60
CA GLU A 460 9.74 25.07 -34.81
C GLU A 460 9.45 24.36 -33.48
N ILE A 461 10.45 24.25 -32.61
CA ILE A 461 10.29 23.64 -31.28
C ILE A 461 9.30 24.46 -30.45
N ASN A 462 9.42 25.79 -30.46
CA ASN A 462 8.53 26.69 -29.73
C ASN A 462 7.06 26.52 -30.19
N HIS A 463 6.84 26.41 -31.49
CA HIS A 463 5.51 26.14 -32.04
C HIS A 463 4.96 24.80 -31.55
N ALA A 464 5.75 23.72 -31.64
CA ALA A 464 5.32 22.39 -31.20
C ALA A 464 4.95 22.36 -29.70
N VAL A 465 5.77 23.00 -28.85
CA VAL A 465 5.51 23.08 -27.40
C VAL A 465 4.26 23.91 -27.11
N SER A 466 4.04 25.03 -27.82
CA SER A 466 2.84 25.87 -27.64
C SER A 466 1.53 25.13 -27.94
N GLN A 467 1.58 24.15 -28.84
CA GLN A 467 0.45 23.29 -29.21
C GLN A 467 0.37 22.02 -28.35
N SER A 468 1.25 21.88 -27.34
CA SER A 468 1.39 20.66 -26.53
C SER A 468 1.55 19.39 -27.37
N GLN A 469 2.24 19.49 -28.51
CA GLN A 469 2.53 18.35 -29.37
C GLN A 469 3.62 17.47 -28.74
N PRO A 470 3.63 16.16 -29.04
CA PRO A 470 4.71 15.26 -28.63
C PRO A 470 5.99 15.65 -29.37
N VAL A 471 6.81 16.50 -28.73
CA VAL A 471 8.10 16.93 -29.24
C VAL A 471 9.20 16.46 -28.30
N ARG A 472 10.21 15.80 -28.86
CA ARG A 472 11.36 15.26 -28.12
C ARG A 472 12.62 15.99 -28.54
N VAL A 473 13.15 16.79 -27.62
CA VAL A 473 14.33 17.63 -27.85
C VAL A 473 15.50 17.12 -27.03
N LEU A 474 16.59 16.74 -27.71
CA LEU A 474 17.86 16.44 -27.08
C LEU A 474 18.76 17.69 -27.12
N LEU A 475 19.23 18.13 -25.96
CA LEU A 475 20.14 19.24 -25.75
C LEU A 475 21.52 18.69 -25.37
N CYS A 476 22.50 18.91 -26.24
CA CYS A 476 23.88 18.44 -26.08
C CYS A 476 24.82 19.64 -26.00
N GLY A 477 25.94 19.51 -25.27
CA GLY A 477 27.03 20.49 -25.31
C GLY A 477 27.73 20.68 -23.97
N PRO A 478 28.74 21.56 -23.90
CA PRO A 478 29.51 21.80 -22.67
C PRO A 478 28.63 22.18 -21.46
N PRO A 479 29.09 21.93 -20.22
CA PRO A 479 28.35 22.34 -19.03
C PRO A 479 28.21 23.87 -18.98
N GLY A 480 27.04 24.34 -18.52
CA GLY A 480 26.76 25.77 -18.36
C GLY A 480 26.33 26.52 -19.63
N THR A 481 26.09 25.84 -20.76
CA THR A 481 25.60 26.46 -22.02
C THR A 481 24.10 26.80 -22.04
N GLY A 482 23.36 26.49 -20.97
CA GLY A 482 21.95 26.87 -20.85
C GLY A 482 20.93 25.79 -21.23
N LYS A 483 21.35 24.53 -21.40
CA LYS A 483 20.48 23.39 -21.76
C LYS A 483 19.24 23.26 -20.85
N THR A 484 19.45 23.05 -19.54
CA THR A 484 18.37 22.94 -18.54
C THR A 484 17.53 24.23 -18.50
N ALA A 485 18.17 25.39 -18.61
CA ALA A 485 17.50 26.68 -18.56
C ALA A 485 16.60 26.94 -19.79
N TYR A 486 16.95 26.43 -20.96
CA TYR A 486 16.14 26.52 -22.17
C TYR A 486 14.80 25.77 -22.02
N ALA A 487 14.83 24.53 -21.50
CA ALA A 487 13.61 23.77 -21.23
C ALA A 487 12.69 24.49 -20.21
N HIS A 488 13.27 25.03 -19.13
CA HIS A 488 12.53 25.83 -18.15
C HIS A 488 11.94 27.11 -18.76
N TYR A 489 12.72 27.83 -19.57
CA TYR A 489 12.25 29.03 -20.24
C TYR A 489 11.07 28.75 -21.16
N LEU A 490 11.20 27.70 -21.99
CA LEU A 490 10.20 27.38 -23.00
C LEU A 490 8.88 26.92 -22.39
N THR A 491 8.94 26.06 -21.37
CA THR A 491 7.75 25.60 -20.65
C THR A 491 7.09 26.73 -19.86
N LYS A 492 7.88 27.59 -19.20
CA LYS A 492 7.36 28.77 -18.50
C LYS A 492 6.70 29.77 -19.44
N ALA A 493 7.21 29.93 -20.66
CA ALA A 493 6.63 30.84 -21.65
C ALA A 493 5.21 30.43 -22.10
N HIS A 494 4.87 29.15 -21.97
CA HIS A 494 3.56 28.57 -22.36
C HIS A 494 2.73 28.07 -21.17
N ASP A 495 3.10 28.45 -19.94
CA ASP A 495 2.43 28.02 -18.70
C ASP A 495 2.30 26.49 -18.53
N ILE A 496 3.31 25.75 -19.02
CA ILE A 496 3.38 24.29 -18.90
C ILE A 496 4.20 23.93 -17.67
N LYS A 497 3.64 23.14 -16.74
CA LYS A 497 4.38 22.59 -15.60
C LYS A 497 5.49 21.66 -16.11
N LEU A 498 6.74 21.93 -15.75
CA LEU A 498 7.91 21.12 -16.10
C LEU A 498 8.37 20.25 -14.93
N LYS A 499 8.39 18.93 -15.12
CA LYS A 499 8.97 17.97 -14.17
C LYS A 499 10.42 17.68 -14.57
N ARG A 500 11.38 18.21 -13.80
CA ARG A 500 12.81 17.91 -13.96
C ARG A 500 13.16 16.65 -13.17
N VAL A 501 13.89 15.74 -13.81
CA VAL A 501 14.39 14.49 -13.22
C VAL A 501 15.87 14.40 -13.51
N GLN A 502 16.68 14.27 -12.46
CA GLN A 502 18.09 13.96 -12.62
C GLN A 502 18.23 12.45 -12.81
N CYS A 503 18.84 12.04 -13.92
CA CYS A 503 18.91 10.63 -14.31
C CYS A 503 19.69 9.76 -13.31
N SER A 504 20.65 10.33 -12.60
CA SER A 504 21.40 9.66 -11.52
C SER A 504 20.55 9.38 -10.27
N ASP A 505 19.51 10.17 -10.00
CA ASP A 505 18.59 9.95 -8.87
C ASP A 505 17.71 8.71 -9.08
N VAL A 506 17.39 8.40 -10.34
CA VAL A 506 16.62 7.21 -10.73
C VAL A 506 17.43 5.92 -10.48
N LEU A 507 18.76 5.98 -10.62
CA LEU A 507 19.66 4.85 -10.38
C LEU A 507 19.99 4.60 -8.91
N SER A 508 20.18 5.66 -8.13
CA SER A 508 20.81 5.57 -6.80
C SER A 508 19.86 5.16 -5.67
N LYS A 509 18.57 5.47 -5.77
CA LYS A 509 17.64 5.25 -4.65
C LYS A 509 17.01 3.85 -4.58
N TYR A 510 17.02 3.06 -5.65
CA TYR A 510 16.15 1.88 -5.74
C TYR A 510 16.81 0.72 -6.49
N VAL A 511 17.65 -0.04 -5.78
CA VAL A 511 18.17 -1.33 -6.26
C VAL A 511 17.04 -2.35 -6.16
N GLY A 512 16.36 -2.63 -7.28
CA GLY A 512 15.35 -3.70 -7.39
C GLY A 512 14.06 -3.37 -8.17
N GLU A 513 13.71 -2.08 -8.32
CA GLU A 513 12.41 -1.64 -8.91
C GLU A 513 12.55 -0.47 -9.91
N SER A 514 13.73 -0.25 -10.49
CA SER A 514 14.02 0.94 -11.30
C SER A 514 13.13 1.09 -12.54
N GLU A 515 12.71 -0.02 -13.16
CA GLU A 515 11.86 -0.01 -14.37
C GLU A 515 10.44 0.47 -14.08
N GLN A 516 9.79 -0.07 -13.04
CA GLN A 516 8.45 0.34 -12.64
C GLN A 516 8.41 1.83 -12.29
N ASN A 517 9.45 2.32 -11.62
CA ASN A 517 9.57 3.73 -11.26
C ASN A 517 9.74 4.65 -12.49
N VAL A 518 10.51 4.24 -13.49
CA VAL A 518 10.58 4.95 -14.78
C VAL A 518 9.19 5.00 -15.41
N ARG A 519 8.49 3.87 -15.46
CA ARG A 519 7.14 3.81 -16.02
C ARG A 519 6.16 4.72 -15.28
N GLU A 520 6.15 4.69 -13.95
CA GLU A 520 5.33 5.56 -13.10
C GLU A 520 5.67 7.04 -13.28
N LEU A 521 6.95 7.38 -13.46
CA LEU A 521 7.38 8.75 -13.74
C LEU A 521 6.72 9.29 -15.01
N PHE A 522 6.78 8.53 -16.10
CA PHE A 522 6.21 8.92 -17.39
C PHE A 522 4.67 8.91 -17.36
N ILE A 523 4.04 7.90 -16.76
CA ILE A 523 2.58 7.84 -16.58
C ILE A 523 2.09 9.02 -15.75
N SER A 524 2.76 9.33 -14.64
CA SER A 524 2.44 10.47 -13.77
C SER A 524 2.57 11.79 -14.52
N ALA A 525 3.66 12.00 -15.27
CA ALA A 525 3.84 13.21 -16.07
C ALA A 525 2.77 13.34 -17.16
N HIS A 526 2.43 12.23 -17.84
CA HIS A 526 1.40 12.19 -18.88
C HIS A 526 0.00 12.48 -18.31
N ARG A 527 -0.41 11.80 -17.24
CA ARG A 527 -1.70 12.01 -16.56
C ARG A 527 -1.89 13.46 -16.12
N ASN A 528 -0.82 14.09 -15.62
CA ASN A 528 -0.84 15.48 -15.15
C ASN A 528 -0.58 16.52 -16.26
N LYS A 529 -0.42 16.10 -17.53
CA LYS A 529 -0.06 16.98 -18.67
C LYS A 529 1.19 17.83 -18.42
N HIS A 530 2.17 17.28 -17.71
CA HIS A 530 3.45 17.94 -17.45
C HIS A 530 4.44 17.66 -18.58
N ALA A 531 5.24 18.66 -18.92
CA ALA A 531 6.45 18.44 -19.70
C ALA A 531 7.50 17.72 -18.84
N LEU A 532 8.38 16.94 -19.47
CA LEU A 532 9.43 16.20 -18.78
C LEU A 532 10.82 16.71 -19.20
N LEU A 533 11.71 16.95 -18.23
CA LEU A 533 13.13 17.19 -18.48
C LEU A 533 13.96 16.10 -17.81
N LEU A 534 14.59 15.25 -18.64
CA LEU A 534 15.59 14.28 -18.20
C LEU A 534 16.97 14.95 -18.25
N ASP A 535 17.54 15.25 -17.09
CA ASP A 535 18.83 15.91 -16.97
C ASP A 535 19.94 14.88 -16.72
N GLU A 536 21.14 15.13 -17.23
CA GLU A 536 22.29 14.21 -17.17
C GLU A 536 21.99 12.82 -17.75
N VAL A 537 21.31 12.76 -18.90
CA VAL A 537 20.89 11.49 -19.51
C VAL A 537 22.05 10.55 -19.86
N ASP A 538 23.27 11.06 -19.98
CA ASP A 538 24.48 10.27 -20.13
C ASP A 538 24.74 9.30 -18.96
N SER A 539 24.25 9.62 -17.75
CA SER A 539 24.34 8.71 -16.59
C SER A 539 23.49 7.44 -16.76
N LEU A 540 22.37 7.52 -17.48
CA LEU A 540 21.44 6.41 -17.71
C LEU A 540 21.62 5.74 -19.08
N LEU A 541 21.91 6.53 -20.11
CA LEU A 541 21.85 6.13 -21.52
C LEU A 541 23.23 5.92 -22.13
N THR A 542 24.19 5.45 -21.32
CA THR A 542 25.54 5.11 -21.81
C THR A 542 25.44 4.00 -22.87
N SER A 543 26.34 4.01 -23.86
CA SER A 543 26.38 2.99 -24.93
C SER A 543 26.22 1.57 -24.39
N ARG A 544 25.30 0.78 -24.97
CA ARG A 544 24.96 -0.57 -24.49
C ARG A 544 26.18 -1.50 -24.42
N ASP A 545 27.16 -1.29 -25.31
CA ASP A 545 28.43 -2.03 -25.35
C ASP A 545 29.30 -1.86 -24.08
N ARG A 546 29.02 -0.84 -23.26
CA ARG A 546 29.72 -0.55 -22.00
C ARG A 546 28.96 -1.02 -20.75
N LEU A 547 27.71 -1.45 -20.90
CA LEU A 547 26.88 -1.94 -19.80
C LEU A 547 27.28 -3.39 -19.49
N LYS A 548 27.50 -3.71 -18.21
CA LYS A 548 27.95 -5.05 -17.79
C LYS A 548 26.80 -5.91 -17.25
N ALA A 549 25.69 -5.29 -16.85
CA ALA A 549 24.55 -5.97 -16.23
C ALA A 549 23.33 -6.02 -17.17
N GLN A 550 22.63 -7.16 -17.18
CA GLN A 550 21.40 -7.32 -17.96
C GLN A 550 20.30 -6.33 -17.53
N HIS A 551 20.20 -6.06 -16.21
CA HIS A 551 19.23 -5.11 -15.64
C HIS A 551 19.41 -3.67 -16.16
N GLU A 552 20.66 -3.22 -16.38
CA GLU A 552 20.93 -1.89 -16.96
C GLU A 552 20.39 -1.80 -18.40
N THR A 553 20.50 -2.90 -19.15
CA THR A 553 20.00 -2.96 -20.54
C THR A 553 18.47 -2.92 -20.59
N GLN A 554 17.79 -3.60 -19.66
CA GLN A 554 16.33 -3.60 -19.55
C GLN A 554 15.81 -2.20 -19.18
N LEU A 555 16.43 -1.53 -18.21
CA LEU A 555 16.11 -0.15 -17.83
C LEU A 555 16.23 0.82 -19.02
N VAL A 556 17.30 0.72 -19.80
CA VAL A 556 17.48 1.54 -21.02
C VAL A 556 16.38 1.27 -22.05
N ASN A 557 15.97 0.02 -22.24
CA ASN A 557 14.87 -0.33 -23.14
C ASN A 557 13.53 0.23 -22.66
N GLU A 558 13.27 0.20 -21.35
CA GLU A 558 12.05 0.77 -20.77
C GLU A 558 12.01 2.29 -21.00
N ILE A 559 13.11 3.00 -20.72
CA ILE A 559 13.18 4.45 -21.00
C ILE A 559 12.91 4.74 -22.49
N LEU A 560 13.51 3.98 -23.41
CA LEU A 560 13.27 4.15 -24.85
C LEU A 560 11.80 3.94 -25.23
N THR A 561 11.17 2.91 -24.66
CA THR A 561 9.75 2.63 -24.86
C THR A 561 8.89 3.79 -24.34
N GLN A 562 9.20 4.28 -23.14
CA GLN A 562 8.50 5.43 -22.56
C GLN A 562 8.70 6.71 -23.38
N LEU A 563 9.90 6.98 -23.90
CA LEU A 563 10.16 8.10 -24.80
C LEU A 563 9.22 8.04 -26.02
N GLU A 564 9.07 6.86 -26.66
CA GLU A 564 8.19 6.66 -27.82
C GLU A 564 6.70 6.83 -27.52
N CYS A 565 6.25 6.40 -26.34
CA CYS A 565 4.85 6.49 -25.94
C CYS A 565 4.46 7.84 -25.33
N PHE A 566 5.42 8.64 -24.86
CA PHE A 566 5.13 9.89 -24.18
C PHE A 566 4.60 10.95 -25.14
N THR A 567 3.42 11.50 -24.82
CA THR A 567 2.70 12.43 -25.70
C THR A 567 2.84 13.91 -25.34
N GLN A 568 3.53 14.24 -24.24
CA GLN A 568 3.78 15.62 -23.82
C GLN A 568 5.20 16.07 -24.25
N PRO A 569 5.51 17.38 -24.24
CA PRO A 569 6.86 17.85 -24.54
C PRO A 569 7.91 17.20 -23.63
N LEU A 570 8.99 16.70 -24.25
CA LEU A 570 10.08 16.04 -23.57
C LEU A 570 11.42 16.66 -23.96
N PHE A 571 12.20 17.00 -22.94
CA PHE A 571 13.55 17.51 -23.07
C PHE A 571 14.51 16.52 -22.43
N ALA A 572 15.63 16.28 -23.08
CA ALA A 572 16.76 15.54 -22.53
C ALA A 572 18.00 16.42 -22.60
N ALA A 573 18.80 16.47 -21.53
CA ALA A 573 20.03 17.25 -21.50
C ALA A 573 21.23 16.36 -21.17
N THR A 574 22.29 16.50 -21.94
CA THR A 574 23.57 15.80 -21.70
C THR A 574 24.77 16.72 -21.91
N ASN A 575 25.83 16.46 -21.15
CA ASN A 575 27.13 17.09 -21.36
C ASN A 575 28.03 16.29 -22.32
N PHE A 576 27.71 15.03 -22.61
CA PHE A 576 28.56 14.11 -23.36
C PHE A 576 27.76 13.39 -24.46
N GLU A 577 27.60 14.05 -25.59
CA GLU A 577 26.88 13.47 -26.73
C GLU A 577 27.49 12.14 -27.21
N THR A 578 28.83 12.01 -27.16
CA THR A 578 29.54 10.79 -27.57
C THR A 578 29.32 9.60 -26.65
N ALA A 579 28.75 9.80 -25.46
CA ALA A 579 28.45 8.73 -24.52
C ALA A 579 27.11 8.04 -24.83
N LEU A 580 26.21 8.70 -25.57
CA LEU A 580 24.86 8.22 -25.83
C LEU A 580 24.79 7.14 -26.91
N ASP A 581 23.94 6.15 -26.68
CA ASP A 581 23.66 5.09 -27.63
C ASP A 581 23.00 5.60 -28.94
N LYS A 582 23.35 5.00 -30.08
CA LYS A 582 22.78 5.39 -31.38
C LYS A 582 21.27 5.18 -31.48
N ALA A 583 20.71 4.19 -30.76
CA ALA A 583 19.27 3.93 -30.73
C ALA A 583 18.52 5.06 -30.01
N VAL A 584 19.11 5.59 -28.93
CA VAL A 584 18.58 6.75 -28.18
C VAL A 584 18.50 7.97 -29.09
N LEU A 585 19.57 8.26 -29.82
CA LEU A 585 19.61 9.39 -30.74
C LEU A 585 18.54 9.33 -31.84
N ARG A 586 18.00 8.15 -32.19
CA ARG A 586 16.94 8.03 -33.21
C ARG A 586 15.53 8.34 -32.68
N ARG A 587 15.36 8.48 -31.36
CA ARG A 587 14.06 8.75 -30.73
C ARG A 587 13.79 10.23 -30.45
N PHE A 588 14.78 11.08 -30.66
CA PHE A 588 14.63 12.53 -30.53
C PHE A 588 14.36 13.16 -31.90
N ASP A 589 13.30 13.96 -31.96
CA ASP A 589 12.87 14.68 -33.16
C ASP A 589 13.86 15.82 -33.47
N PHE A 590 14.32 16.51 -32.43
CA PHE A 590 15.28 17.61 -32.52
C PHE A 590 16.52 17.33 -31.69
N LYS A 591 17.70 17.63 -32.27
CA LYS A 591 19.00 17.54 -31.61
C LYS A 591 19.67 18.91 -31.68
N LEU A 592 19.82 19.53 -30.53
CA LEU A 592 20.39 20.86 -30.40
C LEU A 592 21.77 20.76 -29.77
N GLU A 593 22.79 21.22 -30.49
CA GLU A 593 24.17 21.29 -30.02
C GLU A 593 24.44 22.72 -29.54
N CYS A 594 24.44 22.90 -28.23
CA CYS A 594 24.79 24.15 -27.57
C CYS A 594 26.32 24.30 -27.51
N ASP A 595 26.83 25.41 -28.02
CA ASP A 595 28.27 25.73 -28.06
C ASP A 595 28.63 26.89 -27.11
N TYR A 596 29.92 27.17 -26.99
CA TYR A 596 30.43 28.33 -26.25
C TYR A 596 29.94 29.65 -26.84
N LEU A 597 29.92 30.70 -26.01
CA LEU A 597 29.43 32.02 -26.40
C LEU A 597 30.29 32.66 -27.52
N HIS A 598 29.61 33.33 -28.44
CA HIS A 598 30.27 34.25 -29.37
C HIS A 598 30.75 35.51 -28.66
N THR A 599 31.76 36.18 -29.24
CA THR A 599 32.34 37.42 -28.72
C THR A 599 31.28 38.47 -28.37
N GLU A 600 30.29 38.69 -29.23
CA GLU A 600 29.20 39.64 -28.95
C GLU A 600 28.37 39.25 -27.72
N GLN A 601 28.10 37.95 -27.54
CA GLN A 601 27.35 37.44 -26.40
C GLN A 601 28.16 37.53 -25.10
N VAL A 602 29.48 37.29 -25.15
CA VAL A 602 30.42 37.47 -24.02
C VAL A 602 30.39 38.92 -23.55
N LEU A 603 30.52 39.88 -24.48
CA LEU A 603 30.48 41.31 -24.17
C LEU A 603 29.13 41.74 -23.60
N MET A 604 28.03 41.22 -24.17
CA MET A 604 26.67 41.47 -23.69
C MET A 604 26.46 40.94 -22.27
N LEU A 605 26.84 39.70 -21.99
CA LEU A 605 26.71 39.09 -20.67
C LEU A 605 27.56 39.79 -19.61
N PHE A 606 28.80 40.15 -19.96
CA PHE A 606 29.68 40.87 -19.04
C PHE A 606 29.07 42.23 -18.63
N ARG A 607 28.53 42.99 -19.59
CA ARG A 607 27.82 44.25 -19.30
C ARG A 607 26.60 44.04 -18.43
N ARG A 608 25.80 43.01 -18.72
CA ARG A 608 24.55 42.71 -18.03
C ARG A 608 24.78 42.28 -16.58
N VAL A 609 25.72 41.37 -16.33
CA VAL A 609 26.02 40.86 -14.98
C VAL A 609 26.59 41.95 -14.09
N LEU A 610 27.51 42.77 -14.61
CA LEU A 610 28.14 43.85 -13.84
C LEU A 610 27.32 45.15 -13.86
N SER A 611 26.18 45.19 -14.54
CA SER A 611 25.31 46.36 -14.68
C SER A 611 26.05 47.63 -15.16
N VAL A 612 26.97 47.47 -16.12
CA VAL A 612 27.81 48.56 -16.64
C VAL A 612 27.42 48.98 -18.05
N SER A 613 27.31 50.29 -18.24
CA SER A 613 26.84 50.92 -19.49
C SER A 613 27.89 50.92 -20.60
N ARG A 614 29.18 50.99 -20.25
CA ARG A 614 30.30 51.03 -21.21
C ARG A 614 31.46 50.18 -20.71
N LEU A 615 32.12 49.48 -21.64
CA LEU A 615 33.36 48.75 -21.42
C LEU A 615 34.53 49.60 -21.91
N SER A 616 35.68 49.50 -21.25
CA SER A 616 36.93 50.09 -21.74
C SER A 616 37.42 49.34 -22.99
N GLN A 617 38.28 49.98 -23.79
CA GLN A 617 38.87 49.34 -24.97
C GLN A 617 39.70 48.10 -24.59
N ASP A 618 40.42 48.16 -23.46
CA ASP A 618 41.20 47.03 -22.94
C ASP A 618 40.30 45.86 -22.51
N GLU A 619 39.20 46.13 -21.80
CA GLU A 619 38.21 45.10 -21.42
C GLU A 619 37.61 44.42 -22.67
N GLN A 620 37.23 45.22 -23.67
CA GLN A 620 36.67 44.68 -24.92
C GLN A 620 37.70 43.81 -25.65
N GLN A 621 38.95 44.27 -25.75
CA GLN A 621 40.01 43.53 -26.41
C GLN A 621 40.26 42.21 -25.68
N GLN A 622 40.41 42.22 -24.36
CA GLN A 622 40.64 41.01 -23.58
C GLN A 622 39.47 40.02 -23.67
N LEU A 623 38.23 40.48 -23.45
CA LEU A 623 37.04 39.63 -23.53
C LEU A 623 36.83 39.04 -24.94
N SER A 624 37.18 39.78 -25.99
CA SER A 624 37.05 39.29 -27.38
C SER A 624 37.93 38.09 -27.70
N THR A 625 39.03 37.90 -26.96
CA THR A 625 39.92 36.74 -27.11
C THR A 625 39.39 35.46 -26.45
N LEU A 626 38.37 35.56 -25.59
CA LEU A 626 37.84 34.45 -24.82
C LEU A 626 36.78 33.70 -25.64
N LYS A 627 37.11 32.48 -26.08
CA LYS A 627 36.27 31.68 -26.99
C LYS A 627 35.60 30.48 -26.32
N ARG A 628 35.90 30.19 -25.05
CA ARG A 628 35.43 28.98 -24.33
C ARG A 628 34.60 29.32 -23.09
N LEU A 629 33.92 30.46 -23.12
CA LEU A 629 33.05 30.88 -22.02
C LEU A 629 31.61 30.43 -22.25
N THR A 630 30.93 30.09 -21.16
CA THR A 630 29.51 29.73 -21.14
C THR A 630 28.72 30.68 -20.24
N PRO A 631 27.39 30.82 -20.41
CA PRO A 631 26.56 31.57 -19.47
C PRO A 631 26.74 31.15 -18.00
N GLY A 632 27.05 29.88 -17.75
CA GLY A 632 27.36 29.36 -16.41
C GLY A 632 28.56 30.05 -15.75
N ASP A 633 29.59 30.43 -16.51
CA ASP A 633 30.75 31.15 -15.98
C ASP A 633 30.36 32.54 -15.46
N PHE A 634 29.44 33.19 -16.17
CA PHE A 634 28.86 34.47 -15.77
C PHE A 634 27.90 34.35 -14.58
N ALA A 635 27.16 33.24 -14.48
CA ALA A 635 26.30 32.95 -13.32
C ALA A 635 27.14 32.85 -12.03
N ILE A 636 28.30 32.20 -12.07
CA ILE A 636 29.24 32.14 -10.93
C ILE A 636 29.66 33.54 -10.49
N ILE A 637 29.92 34.46 -11.42
CA ILE A 637 30.25 35.86 -11.11
C ILE A 637 29.06 36.54 -10.44
N ALA A 638 27.86 36.45 -11.02
CA ALA A 638 26.64 37.03 -10.45
C ALA A 638 26.38 36.50 -9.03
N ARG A 639 26.60 35.20 -8.79
CA ARG A 639 26.51 34.59 -7.45
C ARG A 639 27.55 35.15 -6.49
N ARG A 640 28.81 35.30 -6.91
CA ARG A 640 29.88 35.84 -6.07
C ARG A 640 29.63 37.28 -5.66
N MET A 641 29.10 38.10 -6.57
CA MET A 641 28.74 39.49 -6.29
C MET A 641 27.71 39.62 -5.15
N LYS A 642 26.81 38.64 -4.98
CA LYS A 642 25.84 38.63 -3.87
C LYS A 642 26.52 38.57 -2.50
N PHE A 643 27.70 37.96 -2.39
CA PHE A 643 28.44 37.87 -1.12
C PHE A 643 29.17 39.18 -0.77
N GLN A 644 29.43 40.05 -1.75
CA GLN A 644 30.18 41.30 -1.58
C GLN A 644 29.57 42.45 -2.41
N PRO A 645 28.35 42.90 -2.11
CA PRO A 645 27.58 43.81 -2.99
C PRO A 645 28.19 45.22 -3.13
N LYS A 646 29.11 45.62 -2.25
CA LYS A 646 29.72 46.97 -2.22
C LYS A 646 31.08 47.06 -2.91
N GLN A 647 31.62 45.94 -3.40
CA GLN A 647 32.95 45.90 -4.03
C GLN A 647 32.82 46.07 -5.55
N ASP A 648 33.79 46.74 -6.17
CA ASP A 648 33.89 46.74 -7.63
C ASP A 648 34.43 45.37 -8.10
N HIS A 649 33.60 44.63 -8.82
CA HIS A 649 33.90 43.29 -9.31
C HIS A 649 34.42 43.27 -10.75
N ARG A 650 34.66 44.43 -11.40
CA ARG A 650 35.06 44.45 -12.82
C ARG A 650 36.37 43.71 -13.09
N GLN A 651 37.43 44.05 -12.37
CA GLN A 651 38.74 43.40 -12.55
C GLN A 651 38.72 41.95 -12.07
N SER A 652 38.05 41.66 -10.95
CA SER A 652 37.96 40.29 -10.42
C SER A 652 37.15 39.37 -11.34
N ALA A 653 36.04 39.85 -11.91
CA ALA A 653 35.25 39.14 -12.91
C ALA A 653 36.05 38.85 -14.18
N LEU A 654 36.79 39.85 -14.69
CA LEU A 654 37.62 39.68 -15.89
C LEU A 654 38.71 38.62 -15.67
N GLN A 655 39.39 38.67 -14.52
CA GLN A 655 40.41 37.68 -14.16
C GLN A 655 39.82 36.27 -14.04
N MET A 656 38.64 36.13 -13.42
CA MET A 656 37.95 34.83 -13.31
C MET A 656 37.60 34.24 -14.68
N LEU A 657 37.11 35.06 -15.61
CA LEU A 657 36.80 34.60 -16.97
C LEU A 657 38.07 34.22 -17.73
N LEU A 658 39.16 34.96 -17.57
CA LEU A 658 40.46 34.62 -18.15
C LEU A 658 40.96 33.26 -17.65
N ASP A 659 40.90 33.03 -16.35
CA ASP A 659 41.34 31.78 -15.73
C ASP A 659 40.45 30.59 -16.15
N GLU A 660 39.14 30.78 -16.20
CA GLU A 660 38.19 29.73 -16.62
C GLU A 660 38.33 29.39 -18.10
N ASN A 661 38.49 30.38 -18.97
CA ASN A 661 38.77 30.16 -20.39
C ASN A 661 40.10 29.40 -20.61
N LYS A 662 41.13 29.63 -19.77
CA LYS A 662 42.38 28.86 -19.79
C LYS A 662 42.18 27.41 -19.34
N ARG A 663 41.46 27.18 -18.24
CA ARG A 663 41.18 25.82 -17.72
C ARG A 663 40.45 24.94 -18.73
N LYS A 664 39.57 25.54 -19.54
CA LYS A 664 38.81 24.83 -20.59
C LYS A 664 39.63 24.59 -21.86
N GLN A 665 40.89 25.02 -21.95
CA GLN A 665 41.76 24.68 -23.08
C GLN A 665 42.17 23.20 -23.01
N PRO A 666 42.36 22.52 -24.15
CA PRO A 666 42.83 21.14 -24.14
C PRO A 666 44.28 21.15 -23.64
N ASN A 667 44.65 20.25 -22.72
CA ASN A 667 46.06 20.04 -22.42
C ASN A 667 46.79 19.68 -23.72
N PRO A 668 47.92 20.31 -24.05
CA PRO A 668 48.71 19.90 -25.20
C PRO A 668 49.09 18.44 -25.01
N THR A 669 48.72 17.59 -25.97
CA THR A 669 49.23 16.23 -26.05
C THR A 669 50.75 16.30 -26.09
N ILE A 670 51.42 15.82 -25.04
CA ILE A 670 52.88 15.66 -25.02
C ILE A 670 53.19 14.59 -26.06
N GLY A 671 53.48 15.02 -27.29
CA GLY A 671 53.96 14.16 -28.35
C GLY A 671 55.39 13.74 -28.04
N PHE A 672 55.61 12.46 -27.80
CA PHE A 672 56.94 11.87 -27.96
C PHE A 672 57.25 11.87 -29.46
N VAL A 673 58.23 12.68 -29.86
CA VAL A 673 58.87 12.58 -31.18
C VAL A 673 59.80 11.37 -31.11
N HIS A 674 59.56 10.39 -31.98
CA HIS A 674 60.48 9.27 -32.23
C HIS A 674 61.62 9.69 -33.17
#